data_AF-A0A5C8PJJ4-F1
#
_entry.id   AF-A0A5C8PJJ4-F1
#
_cell.length_a   1.000
_cell.length_b   1.000
_cell.length_c   1.000
_cell.angle_alpha   90.00
_cell.angle_beta   90.00
_cell.angle_gamma   90.00
#
_symmetry.space_group_name_H-M   'P 1'
#
loop_
_entity.id
_entity.type
_entity.pdbx_description
1 polymer ?
#
loop_
_entity_poly.entity_id
_entity_poly.type
_entity_poly.pdbx_seq_one_letter_code
_entity_poly.pdbx_strand_id
1 'polypeptide(L)'
;MTYVVNMIPNVFSGEMNQDSEPNLAIDPADPARVAGSAFTPDPLGGANAPVFVSVDAGLTWTLNNIVPSTAGAATGDITLAFGHQGRLYSGILRRPGGLRLNILRTTSFTVPTVMDVLVDRTGSGVDQPYVEAARVFRGAGTGQDRVFVGNNDFNGAAGRTATVDVSLDGAAAVPPPPSNFVARRIEPRATGGQDLPPIRPSVHIDGTVYAAYIGRRAGGNSDIVVARDDNWAAGPAQFVNLLDAVDGLAGQRVVTAVNVPFENFQTMALERLVASDLSIAVDPRNSSIVWLAWGDRPPGTVNLTLHVRRSTDRGQTWSADLRTVADAKAPVVAVNSRGRVAFLYQQLVGVAPNQRWVTQVDRSDDAFVTITSTVLATVPANAPARVFFPYLGDYMDMKSPGKDFYGIFSANNTPDLANFPIGVTYLRNANFGTHTLLAADGVTPVGVSIDPFFFCLTEMPSDQDFYVADWTDSATAFDRGVEPSTEPQFYTRSDVWTRLTDAPGAFDGNNRPVNEAPRNGPGAFGDNFAFARIRRRGTGSAQAVTAHFLVSPFGTGSNYVDAGTAPDAVVNFTAADSVLTMAAGYPWHLDAISSSHLCLAVEISTAQDPVVAPGLLGRAPGWPTTDLLVVNDNNKAQRNMGLGPTTASGWFTRYGLIHNGATIRRDIVLEWARLGPSKRGRQDRVMLAGGREQSLGESGRLVVPDMSPGEHRWVRVTLRAGDDAGDTVVVFNEMVGSLAVNGFAVAARLQSEDEVSKYILGRLLSVLTRLEAFGIADAGPVAKRVRSLLDGRISGRAFLEVIAGAADMLLRWLPGLLERVGGKDTLGIAASGRSLAAALSDKDVPLAQSHAGALVESIDSLLTTADKNEGDLADICQNLRWQAALFSGRRLSRLKSANALVRQSVRFVDDFAARAVTASEYPALMKRSLAALKEATVSLKDKQLTALFDALANGLGNARTLQRRHWEFLLALAARV
;
A
#
# COMPACT_ATOMS: atom_id res chain seq x y z
N MET A 1 16.59 -3.23 -18.20
CA MET A 1 16.81 -3.62 -19.61
C MET A 1 15.50 -4.17 -20.13
N THR A 2 15.04 -3.73 -21.30
CA THR A 2 13.83 -4.30 -21.94
C THR A 2 14.21 -5.50 -22.80
N TYR A 3 13.53 -6.63 -22.66
CA TYR A 3 13.86 -7.87 -23.36
C TYR A 3 12.67 -8.81 -23.54
N VAL A 4 12.80 -9.74 -24.52
CA VAL A 4 11.90 -10.87 -24.77
C VAL A 4 12.72 -12.16 -24.75
N VAL A 5 12.19 -13.22 -24.15
CA VAL A 5 12.84 -14.53 -24.01
C VAL A 5 11.89 -15.63 -24.44
N ASN A 6 12.28 -16.45 -25.42
CA ASN A 6 11.63 -17.74 -25.67
C ASN A 6 11.97 -18.67 -24.49
N MET A 7 10.95 -19.13 -23.79
CA MET A 7 11.09 -19.80 -22.50
C MET A 7 11.49 -21.28 -22.61
N ILE A 8 11.51 -21.89 -23.80
CA ILE A 8 11.84 -23.30 -23.97
C ILE A 8 13.32 -23.55 -23.64
N PRO A 9 13.64 -24.28 -22.55
CA PRO A 9 15.02 -24.51 -22.13
C PRO A 9 15.81 -25.31 -23.18
N ASN A 10 17.13 -25.09 -23.22
CA ASN A 10 18.02 -25.74 -24.19
C ASN A 10 17.89 -27.27 -24.26
N VAL A 11 17.74 -27.91 -23.10
CA VAL A 11 17.61 -29.37 -22.99
C VAL A 11 16.35 -29.92 -23.68
N PHE A 12 15.37 -29.06 -23.95
CA PHE A 12 14.11 -29.40 -24.62
C PHE A 12 14.04 -28.83 -26.05
N SER A 13 15.16 -28.42 -26.65
CA SER A 13 15.15 -27.78 -27.99
C SER A 13 14.50 -28.65 -29.10
N GLY A 14 14.45 -29.97 -28.91
CA GLY A 14 13.81 -30.92 -29.84
C GLY A 14 12.27 -31.00 -29.78
N GLU A 15 11.62 -30.30 -28.85
CA GLU A 15 10.15 -30.32 -28.73
C GLU A 15 9.47 -29.51 -29.85
N MET A 16 8.20 -29.80 -30.15
CA MET A 16 7.39 -29.13 -31.19
C MET A 16 5.93 -28.95 -30.75
N ASN A 17 5.69 -28.84 -29.44
CA ASN A 17 4.35 -28.74 -28.88
C ASN A 17 3.72 -27.38 -29.21
N GLN A 18 2.38 -27.34 -29.20
CA GLN A 18 1.67 -26.07 -29.23
C GLN A 18 1.51 -25.59 -27.78
N ASP A 19 2.55 -24.95 -27.23
CA ASP A 19 2.60 -24.42 -25.86
C ASP A 19 1.81 -23.09 -25.77
N SER A 20 0.51 -23.19 -26.01
CA SER A 20 -0.46 -22.10 -25.97
C SER A 20 -0.96 -21.79 -24.55
N GLU A 21 -1.72 -20.71 -24.40
CA GLU A 21 -2.46 -20.33 -23.19
C GLU A 21 -1.59 -20.07 -21.95
N PRO A 22 -0.61 -19.15 -22.05
CA PRO A 22 0.31 -18.93 -20.96
C PRO A 22 -0.25 -18.03 -19.85
N ASN A 23 0.26 -18.23 -18.63
CA ASN A 23 0.00 -17.38 -17.48
C ASN A 23 1.28 -17.15 -16.65
N LEU A 24 1.34 -16.04 -15.89
CA LEU A 24 2.53 -15.59 -15.18
C LEU A 24 2.23 -15.27 -13.71
N ALA A 25 3.13 -15.69 -12.82
CA ALA A 25 3.19 -15.22 -11.44
C ALA A 25 4.58 -14.67 -11.13
N ILE A 26 4.64 -13.57 -10.37
CA ILE A 26 5.89 -12.96 -9.90
C ILE A 26 5.84 -12.86 -8.39
N ASP A 27 6.91 -13.25 -7.72
CA ASP A 27 6.99 -13.18 -6.26
C ASP A 27 7.02 -11.71 -5.82
N PRO A 28 6.00 -11.23 -5.07
CA PRO A 28 5.94 -9.82 -4.68
C PRO A 28 7.08 -9.40 -3.74
N ALA A 29 7.75 -10.34 -3.09
CA ALA A 29 8.90 -10.05 -2.22
C ALA A 29 10.25 -10.09 -2.96
N ASP A 30 10.31 -10.70 -4.13
CA ASP A 30 11.53 -10.83 -4.93
C ASP A 30 11.18 -11.03 -6.41
N PRO A 31 11.07 -9.94 -7.19
CA PRO A 31 10.70 -10.02 -8.61
C PRO A 31 11.65 -10.81 -9.51
N ALA A 32 12.81 -11.25 -9.00
CA ALA A 32 13.66 -12.19 -9.73
C ALA A 32 13.05 -13.60 -9.81
N ARG A 33 12.18 -13.96 -8.86
CA ARG A 33 11.48 -15.24 -8.79
C ARG A 33 10.18 -15.16 -9.58
N VAL A 34 10.15 -15.88 -10.70
CA VAL A 34 9.04 -15.84 -11.66
C VAL A 34 8.61 -17.27 -11.98
N ALA A 35 7.31 -17.53 -11.98
CA ALA A 35 6.73 -18.78 -12.40
C ALA A 35 5.83 -18.56 -13.62
N GLY A 36 5.95 -19.41 -14.63
CA GLY A 36 5.10 -19.41 -15.82
C GLY A 36 4.38 -20.74 -15.99
N SER A 37 3.28 -20.73 -16.74
CA SER A 37 2.61 -21.94 -17.22
C SER A 37 2.22 -21.77 -18.69
N ALA A 38 1.99 -22.89 -19.37
CA ALA A 38 1.40 -22.98 -20.71
C ALA A 38 0.83 -24.40 -20.86
N PHE A 39 0.24 -24.73 -22.02
CA PHE A 39 -0.19 -26.10 -22.37
C PHE A 39 0.96 -27.05 -22.71
N THR A 40 2.02 -26.98 -21.90
CA THR A 40 3.21 -27.80 -21.99
C THR A 40 2.99 -29.13 -21.28
N PRO A 41 3.18 -30.28 -21.94
CA PRO A 41 3.15 -31.59 -21.28
C PRO A 41 4.45 -31.85 -20.52
N ASP A 42 4.46 -32.88 -19.67
CA ASP A 42 5.71 -33.41 -19.12
C ASP A 42 6.65 -33.85 -20.27
N PRO A 43 7.86 -33.29 -20.41
CA PRO A 43 8.78 -33.66 -21.49
C PRO A 43 9.21 -35.14 -21.46
N LEU A 44 9.09 -35.82 -20.31
CA LEU A 44 9.42 -37.23 -20.13
C LEU A 44 8.17 -38.13 -20.07
N GLY A 45 6.98 -37.58 -20.36
CA GLY A 45 5.72 -38.34 -20.40
C GLY A 45 5.15 -38.72 -19.03
N GLY A 46 5.64 -38.11 -17.95
CA GLY A 46 5.15 -38.31 -16.58
C GLY A 46 3.73 -37.77 -16.35
N ALA A 47 3.19 -38.05 -15.16
CA ALA A 47 1.80 -37.77 -14.78
C ALA A 47 1.55 -36.35 -14.25
N ASN A 48 2.53 -35.46 -14.33
CA ASN A 48 2.41 -34.09 -13.84
C ASN A 48 2.83 -33.11 -14.94
N ALA A 49 2.03 -32.07 -15.17
CA ALA A 49 2.41 -30.98 -16.04
C ALA A 49 3.47 -30.07 -15.35
N PRO A 50 4.33 -29.39 -16.12
CA PRO A 50 5.32 -28.46 -15.60
C PRO A 50 4.75 -27.09 -15.22
N VAL A 51 5.47 -26.43 -14.31
CA VAL A 51 5.60 -24.96 -14.30
C VAL A 51 6.97 -24.58 -14.85
N PHE A 52 7.04 -23.45 -15.56
CA PHE A 52 8.29 -22.77 -15.91
C PHE A 52 8.81 -22.01 -14.69
N VAL A 53 10.10 -22.11 -14.42
CA VAL A 53 10.76 -21.58 -13.22
C VAL A 53 11.90 -20.65 -13.63
N SER A 54 11.88 -19.42 -13.12
CA SER A 54 12.98 -18.46 -13.20
C SER A 54 13.33 -17.93 -11.81
N VAL A 55 14.62 -17.70 -11.57
CA VAL A 55 15.15 -17.05 -10.35
C VAL A 55 16.07 -15.86 -10.68
N ASP A 56 16.03 -15.39 -11.93
CA ASP A 56 16.86 -14.29 -12.46
C ASP A 56 16.04 -13.29 -13.30
N ALA A 57 14.80 -13.05 -12.90
CA ALA A 57 13.85 -12.14 -13.55
C ALA A 57 13.48 -12.54 -14.99
N GLY A 58 13.47 -13.83 -15.29
CA GLY A 58 13.00 -14.42 -16.55
C GLY A 58 14.05 -14.41 -17.66
N LEU A 59 15.33 -14.25 -17.31
CA LEU A 59 16.44 -14.36 -18.25
C LEU A 59 16.75 -15.83 -18.57
N THR A 60 16.60 -16.73 -17.60
CA THR A 60 16.71 -18.19 -17.80
C THR A 60 15.51 -18.93 -17.23
N TRP A 61 15.22 -20.11 -17.79
CA TRP A 61 14.04 -20.90 -17.46
C TRP A 61 14.37 -22.39 -17.33
N THR A 62 13.76 -23.04 -16.35
CA THR A 62 13.71 -24.52 -16.21
C THR A 62 12.27 -24.99 -16.08
N LEU A 63 12.01 -26.29 -16.27
CA LEU A 63 10.70 -26.90 -16.04
C LEU A 63 10.70 -27.72 -14.76
N ASN A 64 9.64 -27.59 -13.95
CA ASN A 64 9.37 -28.43 -12.80
C ASN A 64 8.00 -29.09 -12.93
N ASN A 65 7.98 -30.41 -13.14
CA ASN A 65 6.77 -31.24 -13.34
C ASN A 65 6.01 -31.49 -12.02
N ILE A 66 5.38 -30.45 -11.49
CA ILE A 66 4.77 -30.45 -10.14
C ILE A 66 3.26 -30.29 -10.14
N VAL A 67 2.63 -30.08 -11.30
CA VAL A 67 1.18 -29.83 -11.39
C VAL A 67 0.45 -31.14 -11.71
N PRO A 68 -0.47 -31.63 -10.86
CA PRO A 68 -1.18 -32.89 -11.11
C PRO A 68 -1.91 -32.94 -12.46
N SER A 69 -1.67 -33.99 -13.26
CA SER A 69 -2.29 -34.21 -14.57
C SER A 69 -2.45 -35.72 -14.89
N THR A 70 -2.54 -36.06 -16.18
CA THR A 70 -2.40 -37.42 -16.72
C THR A 70 -1.04 -37.59 -17.39
N ALA A 71 -0.54 -38.82 -17.42
CA ALA A 71 0.69 -39.18 -18.14
C ALA A 71 0.72 -38.60 -19.58
N GLY A 72 1.78 -37.85 -19.88
CA GLY A 72 2.02 -37.29 -21.22
C GLY A 72 1.10 -36.15 -21.64
N ALA A 73 0.37 -35.53 -20.70
CA ALA A 73 -0.55 -34.43 -21.00
C ALA A 73 -0.28 -33.20 -20.14
N ALA A 74 -0.41 -32.02 -20.75
CA ALA A 74 -0.61 -30.77 -20.03
C ALA A 74 -1.94 -30.81 -19.23
N THR A 75 -2.20 -29.78 -18.45
CA THR A 75 -3.54 -29.55 -17.87
C THR A 75 -4.54 -29.12 -18.97
N GLY A 76 -5.81 -28.91 -18.62
CA GLY A 76 -6.59 -27.87 -19.31
C GLY A 76 -6.09 -26.49 -18.85
N ASP A 77 -6.99 -25.53 -18.71
CA ASP A 77 -6.65 -24.18 -18.25
C ASP A 77 -5.84 -24.20 -16.95
N ILE A 78 -4.84 -23.33 -16.86
CA ILE A 78 -3.96 -23.16 -15.70
C ILE A 78 -3.64 -21.69 -15.48
N THR A 79 -3.73 -21.25 -14.23
CA THR A 79 -3.24 -19.94 -13.79
C THR A 79 -2.49 -20.05 -12.47
N LEU A 80 -1.64 -19.06 -12.20
CA LEU A 80 -0.66 -19.03 -11.12
C LEU A 80 -0.75 -17.68 -10.38
N ALA A 81 -0.53 -17.69 -9.06
CA ALA A 81 -0.29 -16.45 -8.30
C ALA A 81 0.60 -16.73 -7.08
N PHE A 82 1.51 -15.81 -6.77
CA PHE A 82 2.29 -15.87 -5.54
C PHE A 82 1.53 -15.24 -4.37
N GLY A 83 1.53 -15.94 -3.22
CA GLY A 83 1.22 -15.34 -1.92
C GLY A 83 2.49 -14.87 -1.20
N HIS A 84 2.43 -14.83 0.12
CA HIS A 84 3.56 -14.47 0.97
C HIS A 84 4.60 -15.60 1.06
N GLN A 85 5.87 -15.23 1.32
CA GLN A 85 7.01 -16.15 1.52
C GLN A 85 7.25 -17.11 0.34
N GLY A 86 7.02 -16.65 -0.89
CA GLY A 86 7.27 -17.43 -2.10
C GLY A 86 6.35 -18.63 -2.29
N ARG A 87 5.21 -18.70 -1.57
CA ARG A 87 4.17 -19.72 -1.81
C ARG A 87 3.50 -19.46 -3.15
N LEU A 88 3.44 -20.50 -3.98
CA LEU A 88 2.78 -20.46 -5.27
C LEU A 88 1.44 -21.19 -5.19
N TYR A 89 0.37 -20.50 -5.58
CA TYR A 89 -0.97 -21.07 -5.74
C TYR A 89 -1.27 -21.27 -7.23
N SER A 90 -2.08 -22.27 -7.54
CA SER A 90 -2.52 -22.51 -8.92
C SER A 90 -3.98 -22.98 -8.97
N GLY A 91 -4.68 -22.60 -10.03
CA GLY A 91 -6.01 -23.09 -10.36
C GLY A 91 -5.92 -23.80 -11.70
N ILE A 92 -6.32 -25.07 -11.75
CA ILE A 92 -6.21 -25.90 -12.96
C ILE A 92 -7.51 -26.61 -13.31
N LEU A 93 -7.69 -26.87 -14.60
CA LEU A 93 -8.56 -27.94 -15.08
C LEU A 93 -7.73 -29.23 -15.18
N ARG A 94 -7.85 -30.10 -14.18
CA ARG A 94 -7.05 -31.32 -14.05
C ARG A 94 -7.49 -32.39 -15.05
N ARG A 95 -6.51 -33.03 -15.71
CA ARG A 95 -6.71 -34.24 -16.51
C ARG A 95 -6.44 -35.51 -15.67
N PRO A 96 -7.14 -36.64 -15.91
CA PRO A 96 -8.25 -36.78 -16.85
C PRO A 96 -9.50 -36.07 -16.32
N GLY A 97 -10.36 -35.64 -17.25
CA GLY A 97 -11.50 -34.75 -16.98
C GLY A 97 -11.39 -33.45 -17.78
N GLY A 98 -12.52 -32.94 -18.27
CA GLY A 98 -12.55 -31.71 -19.08
C GLY A 98 -12.76 -30.44 -18.26
N LEU A 99 -13.47 -30.53 -17.13
CA LEU A 99 -13.91 -29.39 -16.32
C LEU A 99 -13.70 -29.64 -14.82
N ARG A 100 -12.69 -30.45 -14.45
CA ARG A 100 -12.37 -30.79 -13.05
C ARG A 100 -11.47 -29.72 -12.46
N LEU A 101 -11.97 -28.91 -11.53
CA LEU A 101 -11.16 -27.91 -10.83
C LEU A 101 -10.21 -28.57 -9.84
N ASN A 102 -8.92 -28.25 -9.90
CA ASN A 102 -8.06 -28.33 -8.72
C ASN A 102 -7.55 -26.92 -8.36
N ILE A 103 -7.63 -26.57 -7.07
CA ILE A 103 -6.87 -25.44 -6.51
C ILE A 103 -5.69 -26.04 -5.76
N LEU A 104 -4.49 -25.53 -6.04
CA LEU A 104 -3.23 -26.13 -5.66
C LEU A 104 -2.35 -25.16 -4.89
N ARG A 105 -1.38 -25.69 -4.15
CA ARG A 105 -0.32 -24.90 -3.49
C ARG A 105 1.02 -25.64 -3.44
N THR A 106 2.12 -24.90 -3.61
CA THR A 106 3.45 -25.33 -3.15
C THR A 106 4.11 -24.25 -2.30
N THR A 107 4.91 -24.65 -1.31
CA THR A 107 5.78 -23.74 -0.54
C THR A 107 7.09 -23.44 -1.27
N SER A 108 7.42 -24.18 -2.31
CA SER A 108 8.56 -23.90 -3.18
C SER A 108 8.30 -24.43 -4.59
N PHE A 109 8.22 -23.50 -5.55
CA PHE A 109 8.06 -23.82 -6.96
C PHE A 109 9.37 -24.29 -7.64
N THR A 110 10.51 -24.14 -6.94
CA THR A 110 11.84 -24.49 -7.45
C THR A 110 12.23 -25.96 -7.20
N VAL A 111 11.47 -26.68 -6.36
CA VAL A 111 11.72 -28.09 -6.05
C VAL A 111 10.69 -28.99 -6.76
N PRO A 112 11.04 -30.23 -7.13
CA PRO A 112 10.18 -31.13 -7.90
C PRO A 112 9.13 -31.85 -7.02
N THR A 113 8.57 -31.15 -6.03
CA THR A 113 7.50 -31.67 -5.18
C THR A 113 6.15 -31.34 -5.79
N VAL A 114 5.32 -32.35 -6.05
CA VAL A 114 3.96 -32.17 -6.56
C VAL A 114 3.17 -31.24 -5.64
N MET A 115 2.45 -30.29 -6.23
CA MET A 115 1.65 -29.33 -5.48
C MET A 115 0.55 -30.02 -4.67
N ASP A 116 0.32 -29.54 -3.45
CA ASP A 116 -0.79 -29.96 -2.61
C ASP A 116 -2.11 -29.62 -3.29
N VAL A 117 -3.06 -30.57 -3.32
CA VAL A 117 -4.43 -30.33 -3.78
C VAL A 117 -5.25 -29.76 -2.62
N LEU A 118 -5.58 -28.47 -2.70
CA LEU A 118 -6.38 -27.76 -1.69
C LEU A 118 -7.88 -27.85 -1.97
N VAL A 119 -8.28 -27.81 -3.24
CA VAL A 119 -9.66 -28.05 -3.69
C VAL A 119 -9.66 -29.07 -4.82
N ASP A 120 -10.62 -29.98 -4.82
CA ASP A 120 -10.88 -30.92 -5.91
C ASP A 120 -12.39 -30.94 -6.20
N ARG A 121 -12.83 -30.25 -7.24
CA ARG A 121 -14.25 -30.16 -7.61
C ARG A 121 -14.51 -30.96 -8.88
N THR A 122 -15.42 -31.92 -8.77
CA THR A 122 -15.92 -32.79 -9.85
C THR A 122 -17.42 -32.53 -10.06
N GLY A 123 -18.09 -33.27 -10.96
CA GLY A 123 -19.52 -33.11 -11.27
C GLY A 123 -19.75 -32.34 -12.59
N SER A 124 -20.66 -31.36 -12.60
CA SER A 124 -20.90 -30.49 -13.77
C SER A 124 -19.64 -29.70 -14.17
N GLY A 125 -18.69 -29.56 -13.23
CA GLY A 125 -17.38 -28.99 -13.46
C GLY A 125 -17.32 -27.48 -13.35
N VAL A 126 -16.15 -26.92 -13.65
CA VAL A 126 -15.89 -25.49 -13.78
C VAL A 126 -15.08 -25.23 -15.05
N ASP A 127 -15.10 -24.00 -15.52
CA ASP A 127 -14.29 -23.53 -16.64
C ASP A 127 -13.45 -22.30 -16.24
N GLN A 128 -12.29 -22.14 -16.86
CA GLN A 128 -11.38 -20.99 -16.74
C GLN A 128 -11.06 -20.50 -15.30
N PRO A 129 -10.45 -21.33 -14.44
CA PRO A 129 -9.97 -20.88 -13.14
C PRO A 129 -8.85 -19.83 -13.27
N TYR A 130 -9.02 -18.70 -12.57
CA TYR A 130 -8.08 -17.58 -12.55
C TYR A 130 -7.71 -17.21 -11.11
N VAL A 131 -6.45 -17.46 -10.73
CA VAL A 131 -5.96 -17.22 -9.37
C VAL A 131 -5.43 -15.79 -9.21
N GLU A 132 -5.80 -15.16 -8.11
CA GLU A 132 -5.15 -13.97 -7.57
C GLU A 132 -4.87 -14.21 -6.08
N ALA A 133 -3.68 -13.81 -5.61
CA ALA A 133 -3.27 -13.98 -4.22
C ALA A 133 -2.58 -12.72 -3.70
N ALA A 134 -2.77 -12.43 -2.42
CA ALA A 134 -2.18 -11.26 -1.77
C ALA A 134 -1.95 -11.51 -0.28
N ARG A 135 -0.90 -10.88 0.28
CA ARG A 135 -0.64 -10.86 1.72
C ARG A 135 -1.51 -9.77 2.36
N VAL A 136 -2.16 -10.08 3.49
CA VAL A 136 -2.74 -9.04 4.34
C VAL A 136 -1.61 -8.23 4.97
N PHE A 137 -1.49 -6.96 4.58
CA PHE A 137 -0.40 -6.11 5.03
C PHE A 137 -0.64 -5.55 6.44
N ARG A 138 -1.87 -5.12 6.76
CA ARG A 138 -2.24 -4.56 8.07
C ARG A 138 -3.65 -4.98 8.48
N GLY A 139 -3.97 -4.82 9.77
CA GLY A 139 -5.27 -5.16 10.33
C GLY A 139 -5.43 -6.65 10.65
N ALA A 140 -6.67 -7.11 10.79
CA ALA A 140 -6.98 -8.49 11.12
C ALA A 140 -6.47 -9.48 10.06
N GLY A 141 -5.68 -10.46 10.49
CA GLY A 141 -5.06 -11.44 9.61
C GLY A 141 -3.73 -10.99 8.97
N THR A 142 -3.10 -9.92 9.46
CA THR A 142 -1.75 -9.49 9.02
C THR A 142 -0.80 -10.68 8.88
N GLY A 143 -0.16 -10.82 7.73
CA GLY A 143 0.74 -11.93 7.42
C GLY A 143 0.10 -13.16 6.76
N GLN A 144 -1.24 -13.26 6.75
CA GLN A 144 -1.97 -14.35 6.09
C GLN A 144 -2.06 -14.13 4.58
N ASP A 145 -2.16 -15.23 3.84
CA ASP A 145 -2.43 -15.24 2.40
C ASP A 145 -3.93 -15.23 2.15
N ARG A 146 -4.42 -14.22 1.44
CA ARG A 146 -5.77 -14.21 0.86
C ARG A 146 -5.68 -14.73 -0.56
N VAL A 147 -6.51 -15.72 -0.90
CA VAL A 147 -6.51 -16.36 -2.21
C VAL A 147 -7.90 -16.31 -2.79
N PHE A 148 -8.00 -15.83 -4.04
CA PHE A 148 -9.23 -15.70 -4.79
C PHE A 148 -9.07 -16.45 -6.11
N VAL A 149 -9.97 -17.40 -6.41
CA VAL A 149 -9.97 -18.11 -7.69
C VAL A 149 -11.28 -17.84 -8.40
N GLY A 150 -11.25 -16.92 -9.38
CA GLY A 150 -12.39 -16.67 -10.26
C GLY A 150 -12.62 -17.87 -11.17
N ASN A 151 -13.85 -18.33 -11.33
CA ASN A 151 -14.17 -19.45 -12.21
C ASN A 151 -15.65 -19.45 -12.63
N ASN A 152 -15.92 -20.09 -13.77
CA ASN A 152 -17.28 -20.33 -14.26
C ASN A 152 -17.74 -21.71 -13.80
N ASP A 153 -18.42 -21.77 -12.65
CA ASP A 153 -18.79 -23.02 -12.00
C ASP A 153 -20.21 -23.44 -12.38
N PHE A 154 -20.34 -24.55 -13.11
CA PHE A 154 -21.60 -25.05 -13.65
C PHE A 154 -22.59 -25.61 -12.62
N ASN A 155 -22.20 -25.66 -11.34
CA ASN A 155 -23.11 -26.03 -10.25
C ASN A 155 -23.95 -24.82 -9.78
N GLY A 156 -23.80 -23.64 -10.41
CA GLY A 156 -24.60 -22.45 -10.15
C GLY A 156 -26.07 -22.64 -10.51
N ALA A 157 -26.97 -22.44 -9.54
CA ALA A 157 -28.41 -22.56 -9.77
C ALA A 157 -28.90 -21.52 -10.79
N ALA A 158 -29.85 -21.93 -11.63
CA ALA A 158 -30.46 -21.09 -12.66
C ALA A 158 -29.45 -20.39 -13.60
N GLY A 159 -28.28 -21.01 -13.80
CA GLY A 159 -27.24 -20.52 -14.70
C GLY A 159 -26.38 -19.37 -14.15
N ARG A 160 -26.45 -19.06 -12.86
CA ARG A 160 -25.60 -18.04 -12.22
C ARG A 160 -24.25 -18.64 -11.88
N THR A 161 -23.39 -18.75 -12.88
CA THR A 161 -22.17 -19.56 -12.83
C THR A 161 -20.92 -18.75 -12.50
N ALA A 162 -20.94 -17.41 -12.63
CA ALA A 162 -19.83 -16.56 -12.19
C ALA A 162 -19.55 -16.72 -10.68
N THR A 163 -18.34 -17.19 -10.35
CA THR A 163 -17.96 -17.63 -9.00
C THR A 163 -16.55 -17.18 -8.63
N VAL A 164 -16.34 -16.86 -7.36
CA VAL A 164 -15.02 -16.70 -6.76
C VAL A 164 -14.87 -17.67 -5.60
N ASP A 165 -13.91 -18.58 -5.68
CA ASP A 165 -13.47 -19.39 -4.55
C ASP A 165 -12.54 -18.56 -3.65
N VAL A 166 -12.87 -18.44 -2.37
CA VAL A 166 -12.18 -17.58 -1.40
C VAL A 166 -11.51 -18.43 -0.32
N SER A 167 -10.23 -18.18 -0.07
CA SER A 167 -9.57 -18.56 1.19
C SER A 167 -9.08 -17.32 1.92
N LEU A 168 -9.41 -17.24 3.21
CA LEU A 168 -8.87 -16.22 4.09
C LEU A 168 -7.48 -16.60 4.60
N ASP A 169 -7.04 -17.84 4.52
CA ASP A 169 -5.66 -18.18 4.90
C ASP A 169 -5.16 -19.35 4.07
N GLY A 170 -4.72 -19.07 2.84
CA GLY A 170 -4.23 -20.10 1.93
C GLY A 170 -3.01 -20.85 2.48
N ALA A 171 -2.23 -20.21 3.35
CA ALA A 171 -1.06 -20.81 3.97
C ALA A 171 -1.45 -21.83 5.04
N ALA A 172 -2.51 -21.56 5.82
CA ALA A 172 -3.04 -22.47 6.82
C ALA A 172 -3.94 -23.58 6.25
N ALA A 173 -4.19 -23.61 4.94
CA ALA A 173 -4.96 -24.68 4.29
C ALA A 173 -4.26 -26.04 4.50
N VAL A 174 -4.97 -27.00 5.10
CA VAL A 174 -4.47 -28.37 5.33
C VAL A 174 -5.29 -29.36 4.50
N PRO A 175 -4.66 -30.07 3.55
CA PRO A 175 -5.30 -31.18 2.83
C PRO A 175 -5.86 -32.26 3.79
N PRO A 176 -6.93 -32.98 3.43
CA PRO A 176 -7.55 -33.06 2.11
C PRO A 176 -8.54 -31.92 1.78
N PRO A 177 -8.89 -31.73 0.49
CA PRO A 177 -9.91 -30.79 0.03
C PRO A 177 -11.24 -30.80 0.79
N PRO A 178 -11.94 -29.65 0.92
CA PRO A 178 -11.70 -28.36 0.26
C PRO A 178 -10.78 -27.37 1.02
N SER A 179 -10.01 -27.84 2.01
CA SER A 179 -8.92 -27.12 2.69
C SER A 179 -9.14 -25.61 2.90
N ASN A 180 -10.22 -25.19 3.58
CA ASN A 180 -10.57 -23.79 3.91
C ASN A 180 -11.00 -22.83 2.76
N PHE A 181 -11.22 -23.34 1.55
CA PHE A 181 -11.81 -22.56 0.46
C PHE A 181 -13.34 -22.60 0.46
N VAL A 182 -13.96 -21.46 0.12
CA VAL A 182 -15.42 -21.34 0.01
C VAL A 182 -15.80 -20.68 -1.32
N ALA A 183 -16.61 -21.38 -2.12
CA ALA A 183 -17.14 -20.88 -3.39
C ALA A 183 -18.24 -19.83 -3.18
N ARG A 184 -18.13 -18.67 -3.85
CA ARG A 184 -19.06 -17.54 -3.76
C ARG A 184 -19.60 -17.14 -5.11
N ARG A 185 -20.91 -17.20 -5.26
CA ARG A 185 -21.62 -16.76 -6.47
C ARG A 185 -21.73 -15.25 -6.48
N ILE A 186 -21.31 -14.64 -7.58
CA ILE A 186 -21.26 -13.18 -7.70
C ILE A 186 -22.26 -12.61 -8.70
N GLU A 187 -22.92 -13.44 -9.52
CA GLU A 187 -24.00 -13.00 -10.41
C GLU A 187 -25.37 -13.12 -9.71
N PRO A 188 -26.03 -11.99 -9.36
CA PRO A 188 -27.39 -12.02 -8.80
C PRO A 188 -28.49 -12.10 -9.87
N ARG A 189 -28.21 -11.76 -11.14
CA ARG A 189 -29.21 -11.61 -12.21
C ARG A 189 -29.56 -12.96 -12.85
N ALA A 190 -30.65 -12.99 -13.60
CA ALA A 190 -31.01 -14.16 -14.40
C ALA A 190 -30.11 -14.24 -15.63
N THR A 191 -29.63 -15.45 -15.94
CA THR A 191 -28.68 -15.66 -17.04
C THR A 191 -29.28 -16.47 -18.18
N GLY A 192 -28.65 -16.39 -19.36
CA GLY A 192 -28.95 -17.22 -20.51
C GLY A 192 -28.33 -18.61 -20.42
N GLY A 193 -28.60 -19.35 -19.34
CA GLY A 193 -28.10 -20.71 -19.09
C GLY A 193 -26.78 -20.78 -18.32
N GLN A 194 -25.83 -19.88 -18.58
CA GLN A 194 -24.59 -19.69 -17.82
C GLN A 194 -24.08 -18.27 -18.04
N ASP A 195 -23.25 -17.75 -17.12
CA ASP A 195 -22.32 -16.65 -17.42
C ASP A 195 -21.18 -17.15 -18.31
N LEU A 196 -20.40 -16.26 -18.92
CA LEU A 196 -19.29 -16.69 -19.79
C LEU A 196 -18.03 -17.00 -18.96
N PRO A 197 -17.10 -17.82 -19.49
CA PRO A 197 -15.99 -18.39 -18.73
C PRO A 197 -15.11 -17.43 -17.90
N PRO A 198 -14.72 -16.21 -18.35
CA PRO A 198 -13.74 -15.42 -17.63
C PRO A 198 -14.35 -14.70 -16.42
N ILE A 199 -13.89 -15.08 -15.23
CA ILE A 199 -14.09 -14.34 -13.99
C ILE A 199 -12.70 -13.91 -13.51
N ARG A 200 -12.44 -12.59 -13.46
CA ARG A 200 -11.12 -12.03 -13.17
C ARG A 200 -11.13 -11.26 -11.84
N PRO A 201 -10.55 -11.81 -10.76
CA PRO A 201 -10.29 -11.05 -9.55
C PRO A 201 -9.08 -10.10 -9.71
N SER A 202 -9.09 -8.98 -8.99
CA SER A 202 -7.93 -8.10 -8.78
C SER A 202 -7.99 -7.51 -7.37
N VAL A 203 -6.86 -7.54 -6.66
CA VAL A 203 -6.80 -7.23 -5.23
C VAL A 203 -5.94 -5.99 -4.99
N HIS A 204 -6.41 -5.08 -4.15
CA HIS A 204 -5.62 -3.97 -3.63
C HIS A 204 -5.14 -4.28 -2.21
N ILE A 205 -3.96 -3.77 -1.82
CA ILE A 205 -3.32 -4.02 -0.51
C ILE A 205 -4.15 -3.55 0.70
N ASP A 206 -5.11 -2.65 0.45
CA ASP A 206 -6.05 -2.17 1.46
C ASP A 206 -7.15 -3.22 1.75
N GLY A 207 -7.35 -4.21 0.87
CA GLY A 207 -8.34 -5.26 1.01
C GLY A 207 -9.57 -5.08 0.15
N THR A 208 -9.59 -4.06 -0.70
CA THR A 208 -10.56 -3.97 -1.79
C THR A 208 -10.27 -5.08 -2.80
N VAL A 209 -11.29 -5.87 -3.13
CA VAL A 209 -11.23 -6.93 -4.15
C VAL A 209 -12.27 -6.63 -5.21
N TYR A 210 -11.82 -6.46 -6.45
CA TYR A 210 -12.70 -6.40 -7.61
C TYR A 210 -12.80 -7.78 -8.26
N ALA A 211 -13.97 -8.09 -8.82
CA ALA A 211 -14.17 -9.26 -9.67
C ALA A 211 -14.95 -8.85 -10.92
N ALA A 212 -14.30 -8.91 -12.09
CA ALA A 212 -14.95 -8.68 -13.37
C ALA A 212 -15.45 -10.00 -13.95
N TYR A 213 -16.63 -9.98 -14.59
CA TYR A 213 -17.16 -11.14 -15.31
C TYR A 213 -18.08 -10.71 -16.46
N ILE A 214 -18.31 -11.62 -17.40
CA ILE A 214 -19.23 -11.39 -18.53
C ILE A 214 -20.55 -12.10 -18.24
N GLY A 215 -21.57 -11.32 -17.88
CA GLY A 215 -22.89 -11.81 -17.53
C GLY A 215 -23.76 -12.05 -18.76
N ARG A 216 -23.94 -13.31 -19.18
CA ARG A 216 -24.80 -13.64 -20.33
C ARG A 216 -26.27 -13.46 -19.96
N ARG A 217 -27.04 -12.68 -20.72
CA ARG A 217 -28.46 -12.43 -20.45
C ARG A 217 -29.36 -13.40 -21.20
N ALA A 218 -30.57 -13.61 -20.69
CA ALA A 218 -31.54 -14.54 -21.29
C ALA A 218 -31.90 -14.22 -22.75
N GLY A 219 -31.71 -12.97 -23.20
CA GLY A 219 -31.91 -12.53 -24.59
C GLY A 219 -30.72 -12.78 -25.53
N GLY A 220 -29.63 -13.42 -25.07
CA GLY A 220 -28.48 -13.80 -25.88
C GLY A 220 -27.26 -12.88 -25.73
N ASN A 221 -27.46 -11.55 -25.68
CA ASN A 221 -26.37 -10.60 -25.43
C ASN A 221 -25.85 -10.68 -24.00
N SER A 222 -24.65 -10.13 -23.77
CA SER A 222 -23.99 -10.12 -22.47
C SER A 222 -23.83 -8.72 -21.90
N ASP A 223 -23.64 -8.64 -20.60
CA ASP A 223 -23.22 -7.43 -19.89
C ASP A 223 -21.78 -7.63 -19.40
N ILE A 224 -20.98 -6.58 -19.41
CA ILE A 224 -19.66 -6.58 -18.76
C ILE A 224 -19.87 -6.03 -17.35
N VAL A 225 -19.59 -6.85 -16.33
CA VAL A 225 -19.99 -6.56 -14.94
C VAL A 225 -18.76 -6.55 -14.04
N VAL A 226 -18.73 -5.60 -13.10
CA VAL A 226 -17.72 -5.56 -12.03
C VAL A 226 -18.41 -5.64 -10.68
N ALA A 227 -18.09 -6.67 -9.91
CA ALA A 227 -18.44 -6.80 -8.49
C ALA A 227 -17.26 -6.35 -7.61
N ARG A 228 -17.56 -6.00 -6.35
CA ARG A 228 -16.55 -5.51 -5.40
C ARG A 228 -16.82 -5.99 -3.98
N ASP A 229 -15.75 -6.37 -3.28
CA ASP A 229 -15.70 -6.53 -1.84
C ASP A 229 -14.75 -5.49 -1.24
N ASP A 230 -15.09 -4.92 -0.08
CA ASP A 230 -14.27 -3.89 0.60
C ASP A 230 -13.47 -4.46 1.80
N ASN A 231 -13.49 -5.78 2.03
CA ASN A 231 -12.94 -6.41 3.22
C ASN A 231 -12.34 -7.80 2.96
N TRP A 232 -11.50 -7.97 1.94
CA TRP A 232 -10.85 -9.25 1.64
C TRP A 232 -11.82 -10.44 1.49
N ALA A 233 -13.10 -10.20 1.21
CA ALA A 233 -14.19 -11.17 1.32
C ALA A 233 -14.27 -11.88 2.69
N ALA A 234 -13.85 -11.22 3.77
CA ALA A 234 -13.97 -11.71 5.15
C ALA A 234 -15.34 -11.42 5.77
N GLY A 235 -16.13 -10.53 5.16
CA GLY A 235 -17.49 -10.19 5.60
C GLY A 235 -18.51 -11.32 5.38
N PRO A 236 -19.68 -11.26 6.04
CA PRO A 236 -20.76 -12.24 5.88
C PRO A 236 -21.47 -12.13 4.52
N ALA A 237 -21.47 -10.95 3.91
CA ALA A 237 -21.95 -10.72 2.54
C ALA A 237 -20.74 -10.31 1.70
N GLN A 238 -20.41 -11.13 0.70
CA GLN A 238 -19.16 -11.02 -0.04
C GLN A 238 -19.45 -10.57 -1.47
N PHE A 239 -18.62 -9.68 -2.01
CA PHE A 239 -18.76 -9.13 -3.38
C PHE A 239 -20.06 -8.34 -3.63
N VAL A 240 -20.64 -7.73 -2.59
CA VAL A 240 -21.89 -6.96 -2.67
C VAL A 240 -21.71 -5.45 -2.47
N ASN A 241 -20.47 -4.96 -2.35
CA ASN A 241 -20.19 -3.57 -1.99
C ASN A 241 -20.29 -2.58 -3.16
N LEU A 242 -20.37 -3.09 -4.39
CA LEU A 242 -20.62 -2.29 -5.59
C LEU A 242 -21.99 -2.66 -6.14
N LEU A 243 -22.92 -1.70 -6.10
CA LEU A 243 -24.28 -1.87 -6.59
C LEU A 243 -24.45 -1.20 -7.95
N ASP A 244 -25.20 -1.85 -8.82
CA ASP A 244 -25.59 -1.29 -10.10
C ASP A 244 -26.54 -0.11 -9.91
N ALA A 245 -26.20 1.02 -10.52
CA ALA A 245 -26.99 2.25 -10.39
C ALA A 245 -28.41 2.14 -10.95
N VAL A 246 -28.71 1.14 -11.80
CA VAL A 246 -30.02 1.00 -12.46
C VAL A 246 -30.93 0.05 -11.70
N ASP A 247 -30.45 -1.14 -11.31
CA ASP A 247 -31.28 -2.16 -10.65
C ASP A 247 -31.00 -2.35 -9.14
N GLY A 248 -29.96 -1.72 -8.60
CA GLY A 248 -29.59 -1.80 -7.18
C GLY A 248 -29.05 -3.17 -6.75
N LEU A 249 -28.83 -4.11 -7.67
CA LEU A 249 -28.23 -5.41 -7.39
C LEU A 249 -26.70 -5.31 -7.35
N ALA A 250 -26.06 -6.27 -6.68
CA ALA A 250 -24.61 -6.38 -6.66
C ALA A 250 -24.03 -6.53 -8.08
N GLY A 251 -22.87 -5.92 -8.29
CA GLY A 251 -22.18 -5.90 -9.58
C GLY A 251 -22.71 -4.79 -10.50
N GLN A 252 -21.90 -3.76 -10.72
CA GLN A 252 -22.19 -2.67 -11.66
C GLN A 252 -22.01 -3.17 -13.09
N ARG A 253 -23.04 -3.05 -13.93
CA ARG A 253 -22.91 -3.28 -15.37
C ARG A 253 -22.20 -2.08 -15.99
N VAL A 254 -20.98 -2.29 -16.45
CA VAL A 254 -20.12 -1.27 -17.06
C VAL A 254 -20.56 -0.98 -18.49
N VAL A 255 -20.92 -2.04 -19.22
CA VAL A 255 -21.53 -1.99 -20.55
C VAL A 255 -22.59 -3.07 -20.63
N THR A 256 -23.72 -2.78 -21.27
CA THR A 256 -24.84 -3.71 -21.40
C THR A 256 -25.08 -4.10 -22.85
N ALA A 257 -25.66 -5.27 -23.04
CA ALA A 257 -26.14 -5.76 -24.34
C ALA A 257 -25.03 -5.85 -25.42
N VAL A 258 -23.81 -6.21 -25.03
CA VAL A 258 -22.69 -6.46 -25.94
C VAL A 258 -22.77 -7.86 -26.55
N ASN A 259 -22.31 -7.99 -27.79
CA ASN A 259 -22.19 -9.27 -28.46
C ASN A 259 -20.81 -9.85 -28.21
N VAL A 260 -20.72 -10.86 -27.35
CA VAL A 260 -19.48 -11.58 -27.07
C VAL A 260 -19.58 -12.96 -27.72
N PRO A 261 -18.83 -13.22 -28.81
CA PRO A 261 -18.89 -14.51 -29.51
C PRO A 261 -18.56 -15.66 -28.57
N PHE A 262 -19.50 -16.59 -28.42
CA PHE A 262 -19.31 -17.84 -27.69
C PHE A 262 -19.37 -19.01 -28.68
N GLU A 263 -18.49 -18.98 -29.68
CA GLU A 263 -18.53 -19.89 -30.82
C GLU A 263 -17.16 -20.54 -31.04
N ASN A 264 -16.98 -21.77 -30.53
CA ASN A 264 -15.77 -22.59 -30.74
C ASN A 264 -15.45 -22.93 -32.22
N PHE A 265 -16.19 -22.38 -33.18
CA PHE A 265 -16.13 -22.72 -34.61
C PHE A 265 -15.86 -21.52 -35.52
N GLN A 266 -15.89 -20.29 -35.00
CA GLN A 266 -15.42 -19.11 -35.72
C GLN A 266 -13.98 -18.79 -35.31
N THR A 267 -13.19 -18.30 -36.27
CA THR A 267 -11.76 -18.10 -36.07
C THR A 267 -11.33 -16.72 -36.53
N MET A 268 -10.36 -16.16 -35.82
CA MET A 268 -9.54 -15.03 -36.24
C MET A 268 -8.19 -15.61 -36.67
N ALA A 269 -7.97 -15.75 -37.99
CA ALA A 269 -6.92 -16.59 -38.56
C ALA A 269 -6.99 -18.05 -38.03
N LEU A 270 -5.92 -18.58 -37.43
CA LEU A 270 -5.93 -19.94 -36.84
C LEU A 270 -6.50 -19.98 -35.42
N GLU A 271 -6.68 -18.83 -34.78
CA GLU A 271 -7.11 -18.70 -33.39
C GLU A 271 -8.63 -18.75 -33.27
N ARG A 272 -9.15 -19.47 -32.25
CA ARG A 272 -10.60 -19.52 -32.00
C ARG A 272 -11.10 -18.20 -31.43
N LEU A 273 -12.37 -17.88 -31.68
CA LEU A 273 -13.09 -16.81 -30.99
C LEU A 273 -13.94 -17.40 -29.86
N VAL A 274 -13.50 -17.24 -28.62
CA VAL A 274 -14.26 -17.63 -27.43
C VAL A 274 -14.33 -16.46 -26.47
N ALA A 275 -15.43 -16.37 -25.74
CA ALA A 275 -15.75 -15.26 -24.84
C ALA A 275 -14.87 -15.21 -23.58
N SER A 276 -13.57 -15.01 -23.75
CA SER A 276 -12.56 -15.06 -22.68
C SER A 276 -11.75 -13.77 -22.52
N ASP A 277 -11.97 -12.81 -23.42
CA ASP A 277 -11.29 -11.52 -23.47
C ASP A 277 -11.80 -10.57 -22.38
N LEU A 278 -11.24 -10.69 -21.19
CA LEU A 278 -11.56 -9.85 -20.03
C LEU A 278 -10.33 -9.69 -19.13
N SER A 279 -10.04 -8.46 -18.72
CA SER A 279 -8.99 -8.13 -17.75
C SER A 279 -9.41 -6.95 -16.88
N ILE A 280 -8.96 -6.97 -15.63
CA ILE A 280 -9.20 -5.92 -14.64
C ILE A 280 -7.93 -5.67 -13.83
N ALA A 281 -7.63 -4.41 -13.57
CA ALA A 281 -6.52 -4.00 -12.71
C ALA A 281 -6.95 -2.84 -11.81
N VAL A 282 -6.59 -2.93 -10.53
CA VAL A 282 -6.72 -1.83 -9.58
C VAL A 282 -5.40 -1.07 -9.49
N ASP A 283 -5.45 0.25 -9.45
CA ASP A 283 -4.26 1.10 -9.27
C ASP A 283 -3.68 0.86 -7.87
N PRO A 284 -2.41 0.45 -7.73
CA PRO A 284 -1.81 0.11 -6.43
C PRO A 284 -1.71 1.30 -5.47
N ARG A 285 -1.82 2.54 -5.99
CA ARG A 285 -1.77 3.77 -5.19
C ARG A 285 -3.13 4.13 -4.61
N ASN A 286 -4.21 3.70 -5.26
CA ASN A 286 -5.56 4.09 -4.89
C ASN A 286 -6.59 3.08 -5.38
N SER A 287 -7.16 2.32 -4.45
CA SER A 287 -8.22 1.33 -4.74
C SER A 287 -9.50 1.91 -5.36
N SER A 288 -9.62 3.24 -5.46
CA SER A 288 -10.72 3.90 -6.17
C SER A 288 -10.52 4.00 -7.67
N ILE A 289 -9.29 3.78 -8.16
CA ILE A 289 -8.97 3.79 -9.59
C ILE A 289 -8.89 2.34 -10.06
N VAL A 290 -9.78 1.96 -10.96
CA VAL A 290 -9.86 0.61 -11.52
C VAL A 290 -9.99 0.68 -13.03
N TRP A 291 -9.25 -0.19 -13.71
CA TRP A 291 -9.18 -0.32 -15.16
C TRP A 291 -9.82 -1.63 -15.58
N LEU A 292 -10.56 -1.60 -16.67
CA LEU A 292 -11.25 -2.75 -17.24
C LEU A 292 -10.98 -2.80 -18.72
N ALA A 293 -10.63 -3.97 -19.23
CA ALA A 293 -10.58 -4.24 -20.65
C ALA A 293 -11.42 -5.47 -21.01
N TRP A 294 -12.09 -5.41 -22.15
CA TRP A 294 -12.86 -6.54 -22.67
C TRP A 294 -12.80 -6.59 -24.20
N GLY A 295 -13.12 -7.76 -24.76
CA GLY A 295 -13.37 -7.94 -26.18
C GLY A 295 -14.84 -8.17 -26.48
N ASP A 296 -15.38 -7.52 -27.49
CA ASP A 296 -16.69 -7.83 -28.05
C ASP A 296 -16.67 -7.77 -29.59
N ARG A 297 -17.79 -8.10 -30.24
CA ARG A 297 -17.96 -7.96 -31.71
C ARG A 297 -19.02 -6.90 -31.99
N PRO A 298 -18.63 -5.62 -32.18
CA PRO A 298 -19.57 -4.56 -32.51
C PRO A 298 -20.33 -4.82 -33.82
N PRO A 299 -21.52 -4.23 -34.02
CA PRO A 299 -22.25 -4.36 -35.28
C PRO A 299 -21.40 -3.95 -36.49
N GLY A 300 -21.37 -4.80 -37.51
CA GLY A 300 -20.61 -4.56 -38.74
C GLY A 300 -19.15 -5.00 -38.71
N THR A 301 -18.66 -5.58 -37.61
CA THR A 301 -17.31 -6.17 -37.54
C THR A 301 -17.36 -7.70 -37.70
N VAL A 302 -16.27 -8.25 -38.23
CA VAL A 302 -16.08 -9.72 -38.37
C VAL A 302 -15.19 -10.29 -37.27
N ASN A 303 -14.30 -9.50 -36.68
CA ASN A 303 -13.46 -9.92 -35.55
C ASN A 303 -13.80 -9.15 -34.29
N LEU A 304 -13.13 -9.51 -33.20
CA LEU A 304 -13.24 -8.82 -31.92
C LEU A 304 -12.65 -7.40 -32.00
N THR A 305 -13.25 -6.50 -31.23
CA THR A 305 -12.71 -5.21 -30.87
C THR A 305 -12.45 -5.21 -29.38
N LEU A 306 -11.24 -4.82 -28.98
CA LEU A 306 -10.88 -4.62 -27.58
C LEU A 306 -11.21 -3.20 -27.16
N HIS A 307 -11.62 -3.05 -25.90
CA HIS A 307 -11.97 -1.78 -25.29
C HIS A 307 -11.25 -1.63 -23.95
N VAL A 308 -10.87 -0.41 -23.57
CA VAL A 308 -10.33 -0.09 -22.23
C VAL A 308 -11.13 1.06 -21.62
N ARG A 309 -11.59 0.88 -20.38
CA ARG A 309 -12.24 1.92 -19.57
C ARG A 309 -11.62 2.03 -18.20
N ARG A 310 -11.85 3.19 -17.56
CA ARG A 310 -11.42 3.48 -16.19
C ARG A 310 -12.59 3.99 -15.36
N SER A 311 -12.63 3.57 -14.10
CA SER A 311 -13.37 4.22 -13.03
C SER A 311 -12.39 4.90 -12.08
N THR A 312 -12.78 6.06 -11.54
CA THR A 312 -12.03 6.80 -10.51
C THR A 312 -12.82 6.95 -9.21
N ASP A 313 -13.92 6.22 -9.07
CA ASP A 313 -14.87 6.28 -7.96
C ASP A 313 -15.25 4.89 -7.44
N ARG A 314 -14.25 4.01 -7.38
CA ARG A 314 -14.35 2.62 -6.88
C ARG A 314 -15.29 1.73 -7.72
N GLY A 315 -15.40 1.97 -9.02
CA GLY A 315 -16.18 1.17 -9.97
C GLY A 315 -17.63 1.60 -10.13
N GLN A 316 -18.06 2.72 -9.51
CA GLN A 316 -19.46 3.16 -9.56
C GLN A 316 -19.82 3.80 -10.90
N THR A 317 -18.93 4.64 -11.43
CA THR A 317 -19.05 5.23 -12.77
C THR A 317 -17.80 4.92 -13.59
N TRP A 318 -17.97 4.82 -14.90
CA TRP A 318 -16.93 4.44 -15.84
C TRP A 318 -16.84 5.47 -16.97
N SER A 319 -15.62 5.72 -17.43
CA SER A 319 -15.36 6.56 -18.60
C SER A 319 -16.00 5.99 -19.87
N ALA A 320 -16.05 6.81 -20.93
CA ALA A 320 -16.11 6.26 -22.28
C ALA A 320 -14.84 5.44 -22.58
N ASP A 321 -14.81 4.76 -23.73
CA ASP A 321 -13.63 4.01 -24.15
C ASP A 321 -12.42 4.94 -24.27
N LEU A 322 -11.36 4.61 -23.52
CA LEU A 322 -10.09 5.32 -23.52
C LEU A 322 -9.15 4.79 -24.61
N ARG A 323 -9.32 3.52 -24.96
CA ARG A 323 -8.61 2.84 -26.04
C ARG A 323 -9.52 1.81 -26.67
N THR A 324 -9.54 1.75 -28.00
CA THR A 324 -10.18 0.67 -28.76
C THR A 324 -9.21 0.09 -29.78
N VAL A 325 -9.19 -1.24 -29.94
CA VAL A 325 -8.32 -1.94 -30.91
C VAL A 325 -9.14 -2.95 -31.68
N ALA A 326 -9.34 -2.72 -32.97
CA ALA A 326 -10.01 -3.66 -33.85
C ALA A 326 -9.10 -4.84 -34.20
N ASP A 327 -9.72 -5.99 -34.51
CA ASP A 327 -9.05 -7.22 -34.94
C ASP A 327 -8.04 -7.72 -33.88
N ALA A 328 -8.40 -7.63 -32.60
CA ALA A 328 -7.50 -7.96 -31.49
C ALA A 328 -8.16 -8.81 -30.40
N LYS A 329 -7.35 -9.59 -29.69
CA LYS A 329 -7.75 -10.46 -28.57
C LYS A 329 -6.75 -10.41 -27.40
N ALA A 330 -7.08 -11.17 -26.37
CA ALA A 330 -6.35 -11.40 -25.13
C ALA A 330 -5.94 -10.09 -24.42
N PRO A 331 -6.90 -9.20 -24.08
CA PRO A 331 -6.57 -7.96 -23.40
C PRO A 331 -6.01 -8.24 -22.01
N VAL A 332 -4.91 -7.58 -21.65
CA VAL A 332 -4.42 -7.52 -20.26
C VAL A 332 -4.10 -6.08 -19.89
N VAL A 333 -4.66 -5.61 -18.78
CA VAL A 333 -4.33 -4.31 -18.19
C VAL A 333 -3.53 -4.50 -16.90
N ALA A 334 -2.51 -3.68 -16.70
CA ALA A 334 -1.74 -3.61 -15.45
C ALA A 334 -1.38 -2.15 -15.13
N VAL A 335 -1.17 -1.83 -13.84
CA VAL A 335 -0.80 -0.49 -13.39
C VAL A 335 0.40 -0.60 -12.44
N ASN A 336 1.48 0.10 -12.76
CA ASN A 336 2.69 0.08 -11.95
C ASN A 336 2.57 0.99 -10.72
N SER A 337 3.55 0.94 -9.80
CA SER A 337 3.57 1.75 -8.57
C SER A 337 3.55 3.26 -8.81
N ARG A 338 3.95 3.72 -10.01
CA ARG A 338 3.90 5.13 -10.42
C ARG A 338 2.57 5.56 -11.02
N GLY A 339 1.66 4.61 -11.27
CA GLY A 339 0.38 4.87 -11.92
C GLY A 339 0.35 4.81 -13.42
N ARG A 340 1.46 4.43 -14.04
CA ARG A 340 1.48 4.21 -15.48
C ARG A 340 0.65 2.97 -15.76
N VAL A 341 -0.30 3.10 -16.68
CA VAL A 341 -1.12 1.97 -17.14
C VAL A 341 -0.48 1.34 -18.36
N ALA A 342 -0.48 0.02 -18.43
CA ALA A 342 -0.09 -0.76 -19.60
C ALA A 342 -1.28 -1.61 -20.08
N PHE A 343 -1.43 -1.69 -21.40
CA PHE A 343 -2.43 -2.49 -22.10
C PHE A 343 -1.74 -3.41 -23.11
N LEU A 344 -1.66 -4.69 -22.77
CA LEU A 344 -1.12 -5.77 -23.58
C LEU A 344 -2.24 -6.44 -24.38
N TYR A 345 -1.99 -6.73 -25.65
CA TYR A 345 -2.94 -7.42 -26.52
C TYR A 345 -2.23 -8.07 -27.72
N GLN A 346 -2.95 -8.95 -28.43
CA GLN A 346 -2.53 -9.52 -29.70
C GLN A 346 -3.49 -9.07 -30.82
N GLN A 347 -2.96 -8.36 -31.81
CA GLN A 347 -3.71 -7.85 -32.96
C GLN A 347 -3.40 -8.65 -34.23
N LEU A 348 -4.45 -9.02 -34.97
CA LEU A 348 -4.33 -9.60 -36.30
C LEU A 348 -4.27 -8.49 -37.34
N VAL A 349 -3.18 -8.42 -38.09
CA VAL A 349 -2.96 -7.39 -39.12
C VAL A 349 -2.72 -8.03 -40.49
N GLY A 350 -2.90 -7.21 -41.53
CA GLY A 350 -2.73 -7.64 -42.92
C GLY A 350 -3.96 -8.35 -43.48
N VAL A 351 -3.79 -8.96 -44.65
CA VAL A 351 -4.86 -9.66 -45.38
C VAL A 351 -4.48 -11.10 -45.65
N ALA A 352 -5.47 -12.00 -45.63
CA ALA A 352 -5.22 -13.42 -45.90
C ALA A 352 -4.62 -13.62 -47.31
N PRO A 353 -3.68 -14.57 -47.49
CA PRO A 353 -3.14 -15.49 -46.48
C PRO A 353 -1.95 -14.94 -45.68
N ASN A 354 -1.52 -13.70 -45.91
CA ASN A 354 -0.30 -13.11 -45.33
C ASN A 354 -0.54 -12.33 -44.03
N GLN A 355 -1.54 -12.74 -43.24
CA GLN A 355 -1.86 -12.08 -41.98
C GLN A 355 -0.77 -12.35 -40.94
N ARG A 356 -0.63 -11.43 -39.98
CA ARG A 356 0.35 -11.52 -38.90
C ARG A 356 -0.31 -11.24 -37.56
N TRP A 357 0.14 -11.96 -36.53
CA TRP A 357 -0.14 -11.61 -35.14
C TRP A 357 0.90 -10.63 -34.63
N VAL A 358 0.45 -9.49 -34.13
CA VAL A 358 1.25 -8.46 -33.50
C VAL A 358 0.95 -8.46 -32.01
N THR A 359 1.92 -8.88 -31.19
CA THR A 359 1.84 -8.74 -29.74
C THR A 359 2.41 -7.37 -29.35
N GLN A 360 1.60 -6.54 -28.71
CA GLN A 360 1.93 -5.14 -28.42
C GLN A 360 1.53 -4.74 -27.00
N VAL A 361 2.33 -3.84 -26.40
CA VAL A 361 1.99 -3.16 -25.15
C VAL A 361 1.88 -1.66 -25.39
N ASP A 362 0.69 -1.11 -25.17
CA ASP A 362 0.41 0.32 -25.14
C ASP A 362 0.52 0.83 -23.70
N ARG A 363 1.35 1.84 -23.45
CA ARG A 363 1.55 2.42 -22.10
C ARG A 363 1.19 3.90 -22.06
N SER A 364 0.64 4.37 -20.95
CA SER A 364 0.22 5.77 -20.77
C SER A 364 0.28 6.25 -19.32
N ASP A 365 0.64 7.52 -19.12
CA ASP A 365 0.62 8.23 -17.83
C ASP A 365 -0.62 9.13 -17.67
N ASP A 366 -1.41 9.31 -18.74
CA ASP A 366 -2.49 10.30 -18.85
C ASP A 366 -3.81 9.71 -19.37
N ALA A 367 -4.02 8.42 -19.13
CA ALA A 367 -5.23 7.69 -19.51
C ALA A 367 -5.45 7.55 -21.02
N PHE A 368 -4.39 7.12 -21.71
CA PHE A 368 -4.32 6.88 -23.15
C PHE A 368 -4.58 8.13 -24.00
N VAL A 369 -4.43 9.34 -23.42
CA VAL A 369 -4.38 10.58 -24.21
C VAL A 369 -3.06 10.60 -24.99
N THR A 370 -1.96 10.23 -24.36
CA THR A 370 -0.68 9.90 -24.99
C THR A 370 -0.38 8.42 -24.81
N ILE A 371 0.16 7.79 -25.86
CA ILE A 371 0.42 6.35 -25.92
C ILE A 371 1.87 6.13 -26.33
N THR A 372 2.57 5.32 -25.55
CA THR A 372 3.86 4.73 -25.92
C THR A 372 3.65 3.26 -26.26
N SER A 373 3.76 2.91 -27.54
CA SER A 373 3.56 1.54 -28.02
C SER A 373 4.89 0.79 -28.15
N THR A 374 4.92 -0.46 -27.68
CA THR A 374 6.04 -1.39 -27.85
C THR A 374 5.55 -2.66 -28.53
N VAL A 375 6.05 -2.96 -29.73
CA VAL A 375 5.80 -4.24 -30.41
C VAL A 375 6.79 -5.27 -29.89
N LEU A 376 6.27 -6.28 -29.19
CA LEU A 376 7.06 -7.39 -28.65
C LEU A 376 7.35 -8.43 -29.73
N ALA A 377 6.35 -8.74 -30.54
CA ALA A 377 6.45 -9.69 -31.63
C ALA A 377 5.50 -9.31 -32.79
N THR A 378 5.93 -9.59 -34.02
CA THR A 378 5.10 -9.62 -35.21
C THR A 378 5.40 -10.93 -35.92
N VAL A 379 4.47 -11.87 -35.97
CA VAL A 379 4.71 -13.24 -36.46
C VAL A 379 3.63 -13.70 -37.44
N PRO A 380 3.90 -14.67 -38.34
CA PRO A 380 2.88 -15.21 -39.22
C PRO A 380 1.65 -15.74 -38.47
N ALA A 381 0.44 -15.45 -38.97
CA ALA A 381 -0.81 -15.88 -38.34
C ALA A 381 -1.30 -17.28 -38.77
N ASN A 382 -0.63 -17.90 -39.74
CA ASN A 382 -0.99 -19.17 -40.35
C ASN A 382 0.12 -20.24 -40.31
N ALA A 383 1.21 -19.97 -39.59
CA ALA A 383 2.31 -20.90 -39.38
C ALA A 383 2.71 -20.84 -37.89
N PRO A 384 3.05 -21.97 -37.24
CA PRO A 384 2.88 -23.35 -37.70
C PRO A 384 1.41 -23.71 -37.99
N ALA A 385 1.18 -24.91 -38.55
CA ALA A 385 -0.17 -25.44 -38.63
C ALA A 385 -0.72 -25.66 -37.21
N ARG A 386 -2.00 -25.32 -36.99
CA ARG A 386 -2.67 -25.54 -35.71
C ARG A 386 -2.76 -27.05 -35.41
N VAL A 387 -2.31 -27.45 -34.23
CA VAL A 387 -2.41 -28.83 -33.72
C VAL A 387 -3.76 -29.03 -33.02
N PHE A 388 -4.15 -28.10 -32.15
CA PHE A 388 -5.43 -28.11 -31.43
C PHE A 388 -5.93 -26.68 -31.17
N PHE A 389 -7.15 -26.54 -30.63
CA PHE A 389 -7.64 -25.25 -30.14
C PHE A 389 -7.47 -25.12 -28.61
N PRO A 390 -7.19 -23.91 -28.10
CA PRO A 390 -6.84 -22.68 -28.84
C PRO A 390 -5.46 -22.75 -29.50
N TYR A 391 -5.17 -21.90 -30.50
CA TYR A 391 -3.88 -21.89 -31.26
C TYR A 391 -2.80 -21.10 -30.53
N LEU A 392 -3.09 -19.86 -30.11
CA LEU A 392 -2.26 -19.01 -29.25
C LEU A 392 -2.68 -19.13 -27.78
N GLY A 393 -3.98 -19.26 -27.50
CA GLY A 393 -4.51 -19.33 -26.14
C GLY A 393 -5.53 -18.26 -25.81
N ASP A 394 -6.33 -18.51 -24.78
CA ASP A 394 -7.27 -17.52 -24.22
C ASP A 394 -6.67 -16.72 -23.06
N TYR A 395 -5.52 -17.17 -22.56
CA TYR A 395 -4.70 -16.47 -21.59
C TYR A 395 -3.45 -15.89 -22.23
N MET A 396 -3.13 -14.71 -21.77
CA MET A 396 -1.80 -14.12 -21.68
C MET A 396 -1.80 -13.31 -20.38
N ASP A 397 -0.64 -12.90 -19.88
CA ASP A 397 -0.61 -12.19 -18.59
C ASP A 397 0.45 -11.10 -18.55
N MET A 398 0.21 -10.09 -17.72
CA MET A 398 1.11 -8.98 -17.43
C MET A 398 0.88 -8.51 -16.00
N LYS A 399 1.97 -8.39 -15.26
CA LYS A 399 2.00 -7.93 -13.88
C LYS A 399 3.03 -6.81 -13.74
N SER A 400 2.88 -5.99 -12.71
CA SER A 400 3.75 -4.83 -12.47
C SER A 400 4.19 -4.74 -11.00
N PRO A 401 5.11 -5.62 -10.55
CA PRO A 401 5.76 -5.46 -9.26
C PRO A 401 6.64 -4.20 -9.28
N GLY A 402 6.24 -3.18 -8.50
CA GLY A 402 6.88 -1.86 -8.52
C GLY A 402 6.73 -1.14 -9.86
N LYS A 403 7.84 -0.62 -10.40
CA LYS A 403 7.85 0.37 -11.49
C LYS A 403 7.80 -0.27 -12.88
N ASP A 404 8.24 -1.52 -13.04
CA ASP A 404 8.38 -2.19 -14.35
C ASP A 404 7.18 -3.09 -14.69
N PHE A 405 7.07 -3.47 -15.97
CA PHE A 405 6.07 -4.44 -16.44
C PHE A 405 6.74 -5.74 -16.88
N TYR A 406 6.13 -6.85 -16.48
CA TYR A 406 6.57 -8.20 -16.82
C TYR A 406 5.38 -8.97 -17.37
N GLY A 407 5.56 -9.73 -18.43
CA GLY A 407 4.45 -10.47 -19.01
C GLY A 407 4.86 -11.68 -19.81
N ILE A 408 3.85 -12.41 -20.26
CA ILE A 408 4.00 -13.66 -21.00
C ILE A 408 2.96 -13.71 -22.13
N PHE A 409 3.34 -14.26 -23.28
CA PHE A 409 2.46 -14.48 -24.42
C PHE A 409 2.93 -15.67 -25.24
N SER A 410 2.03 -16.33 -25.98
CA SER A 410 2.42 -17.38 -26.92
C SER A 410 2.44 -16.87 -28.36
N ALA A 411 3.40 -17.35 -29.14
CA ALA A 411 3.58 -16.96 -30.54
C ALA A 411 4.31 -18.04 -31.35
N ASN A 412 4.29 -17.89 -32.68
CA ASN A 412 5.16 -18.65 -33.57
C ASN A 412 6.64 -18.41 -33.22
N ASN A 413 7.41 -19.50 -33.16
CA ASN A 413 8.82 -19.52 -32.73
C ASN A 413 9.83 -19.63 -33.90
N THR A 414 9.46 -19.25 -35.11
CA THR A 414 10.39 -19.18 -36.25
C THR A 414 11.52 -18.23 -35.85
N PRO A 415 12.79 -18.69 -35.85
CA PRO A 415 13.91 -17.88 -35.37
C PRO A 415 14.31 -16.87 -36.44
N ASP A 416 13.53 -15.80 -36.52
CA ASP A 416 13.73 -14.65 -37.39
C ASP A 416 13.71 -13.39 -36.52
N LEU A 417 14.84 -12.69 -36.46
CA LEU A 417 14.97 -11.48 -35.65
C LEU A 417 14.03 -10.36 -36.12
N ALA A 418 13.61 -10.35 -37.40
CA ALA A 418 12.64 -9.38 -37.91
C ALA A 418 11.25 -9.56 -37.29
N ASN A 419 10.96 -10.73 -36.71
CA ASN A 419 9.72 -10.96 -35.98
C ASN A 419 9.70 -10.29 -34.59
N PHE A 420 10.84 -9.84 -34.05
CA PHE A 420 10.95 -9.31 -32.69
C PHE A 420 11.64 -7.94 -32.70
N PRO A 421 10.89 -6.83 -32.91
CA PRO A 421 11.48 -5.50 -33.11
C PRO A 421 12.35 -4.97 -31.97
N ILE A 422 12.10 -5.44 -30.74
CA ILE A 422 12.90 -5.09 -29.54
C ILE A 422 13.99 -6.13 -29.23
N GLY A 423 14.21 -7.09 -30.12
CA GLY A 423 15.09 -8.24 -29.93
C GLY A 423 14.44 -9.38 -29.15
N VAL A 424 15.03 -10.57 -29.27
CA VAL A 424 14.60 -11.78 -28.56
C VAL A 424 15.82 -12.65 -28.24
N THR A 425 15.78 -13.33 -27.10
CA THR A 425 16.73 -14.39 -26.75
C THR A 425 16.04 -15.73 -26.82
N TYR A 426 16.63 -16.70 -27.54
CA TYR A 426 16.14 -18.08 -27.57
C TYR A 426 17.00 -18.92 -26.62
N LEU A 427 16.36 -19.55 -25.63
CA LEU A 427 17.05 -20.52 -24.76
C LEU A 427 17.22 -21.89 -25.46
N ARG A 428 16.33 -22.21 -26.40
CA ARG A 428 16.46 -23.36 -27.30
C ARG A 428 17.46 -23.10 -28.43
N ASN A 429 18.03 -24.17 -28.98
CA ASN A 429 18.94 -24.07 -30.11
C ASN A 429 18.22 -23.56 -31.36
N ALA A 430 18.75 -22.50 -31.96
CA ALA A 430 18.18 -21.87 -33.14
C ALA A 430 19.28 -21.30 -34.04
N ASN A 431 19.06 -21.37 -35.35
CA ASN A 431 19.85 -20.69 -36.35
C ASN A 431 19.03 -19.57 -36.99
N PHE A 432 19.31 -18.33 -36.58
CA PHE A 432 18.65 -17.13 -37.10
C PHE A 432 19.08 -16.75 -38.52
N GLY A 433 20.17 -17.29 -39.05
CA GLY A 433 20.58 -17.07 -40.43
C GLY A 433 19.82 -17.94 -41.42
N THR A 434 19.42 -19.15 -41.01
CA THR A 434 18.66 -20.09 -41.84
C THR A 434 17.19 -20.23 -41.41
N HIS A 435 16.76 -19.48 -40.39
CA HIS A 435 15.43 -19.54 -39.79
C HIS A 435 15.03 -20.96 -39.36
N THR A 436 15.97 -21.72 -38.79
CA THR A 436 15.78 -23.14 -38.43
C THR A 436 15.94 -23.34 -36.93
N LEU A 437 15.00 -24.04 -36.29
CA LEU A 437 15.17 -24.54 -34.93
C LEU A 437 16.01 -25.82 -34.96
N LEU A 438 16.79 -26.07 -33.92
CA LEU A 438 17.69 -27.22 -33.85
C LEU A 438 17.41 -28.01 -32.58
N ALA A 439 17.59 -29.33 -32.61
CA ALA A 439 17.43 -30.18 -31.45
C ALA A 439 18.54 -29.92 -30.42
N ALA A 440 18.52 -30.62 -29.28
CA ALA A 440 19.52 -30.45 -28.22
C ALA A 440 20.96 -30.75 -28.66
N ASP A 441 21.15 -31.51 -29.76
CA ASP A 441 22.46 -31.76 -30.38
C ASP A 441 23.03 -30.54 -31.14
N GLY A 442 22.24 -29.48 -31.30
CA GLY A 442 22.63 -28.25 -31.98
C GLY A 442 22.77 -28.37 -33.50
N VAL A 443 22.34 -29.49 -34.11
CA VAL A 443 22.51 -29.73 -35.56
C VAL A 443 21.27 -30.31 -36.24
N THR A 444 20.44 -31.09 -35.54
CA THR A 444 19.25 -31.72 -36.14
C THR A 444 18.12 -30.70 -36.28
N PRO A 445 17.61 -30.41 -37.50
CA PRO A 445 16.49 -29.48 -37.68
C PRO A 445 15.21 -29.93 -36.97
N VAL A 446 14.51 -28.97 -36.36
CA VAL A 446 13.23 -29.12 -35.65
C VAL A 446 12.18 -28.23 -36.32
N GLY A 447 10.94 -28.70 -36.41
CA GLY A 447 9.84 -27.92 -36.96
C GLY A 447 9.47 -26.74 -36.06
N VAL A 448 9.00 -25.65 -36.66
CA VAL A 448 8.45 -24.52 -35.89
C VAL A 448 7.14 -24.90 -35.19
N SER A 449 6.92 -24.32 -34.03
CA SER A 449 5.81 -24.58 -33.11
C SER A 449 5.30 -23.26 -32.49
N ILE A 450 4.40 -23.36 -31.51
CA ILE A 450 3.95 -22.22 -30.70
C ILE A 450 4.65 -22.35 -29.35
N ASP A 451 5.43 -21.34 -28.98
CA ASP A 451 6.15 -21.31 -27.70
C ASP A 451 5.64 -20.15 -26.82
N PRO A 452 5.77 -20.25 -25.49
CA PRO A 452 5.61 -19.13 -24.59
C PRO A 452 6.86 -18.24 -24.59
N PHE A 453 6.62 -16.94 -24.67
CA PHE A 453 7.62 -15.89 -24.61
C PHE A 453 7.37 -15.02 -23.39
N PHE A 454 8.41 -14.85 -22.58
CA PHE A 454 8.42 -13.89 -21.48
C PHE A 454 8.95 -12.54 -21.97
N PHE A 455 8.47 -11.44 -21.38
CA PHE A 455 9.06 -10.12 -21.59
C PHE A 455 9.15 -9.32 -20.29
N CYS A 456 10.12 -8.42 -20.25
CA CYS A 456 10.22 -7.33 -19.28
C CYS A 456 10.31 -6.00 -20.02
N LEU A 457 9.46 -5.03 -19.67
CA LEU A 457 9.57 -3.63 -20.07
C LEU A 457 10.06 -2.83 -18.88
N THR A 458 11.30 -2.36 -18.95
CA THR A 458 11.88 -1.49 -17.92
C THR A 458 11.34 -0.07 -18.09
N GLU A 459 10.59 0.40 -17.09
CA GLU A 459 10.20 1.81 -16.93
C GLU A 459 11.23 2.57 -16.10
N MET A 460 11.89 1.88 -15.16
CA MET A 460 12.93 2.46 -14.31
C MET A 460 14.20 1.61 -14.36
N PRO A 461 15.30 2.10 -14.97
CA PRO A 461 16.59 1.43 -14.87
C PRO A 461 16.98 1.19 -13.41
N SER A 462 17.49 0.00 -13.08
CA SER A 462 17.81 -0.35 -11.69
C SER A 462 18.86 0.56 -11.05
N ASP A 463 19.73 1.19 -11.85
CA ASP A 463 20.70 2.19 -11.41
C ASP A 463 20.13 3.58 -11.13
N GLN A 464 18.85 3.78 -11.47
CA GLN A 464 18.05 4.99 -11.28
C GLN A 464 16.86 4.77 -10.34
N ASP A 465 16.56 3.53 -9.95
CA ASP A 465 15.52 3.20 -8.95
C ASP A 465 16.09 3.32 -7.53
N PHE A 466 15.80 4.42 -6.86
CA PHE A 466 16.30 4.71 -5.51
C PHE A 466 15.25 4.41 -4.45
N TYR A 467 15.71 4.03 -3.26
CA TYR A 467 14.81 3.77 -2.14
C TYR A 467 15.47 4.03 -0.79
N VAL A 468 14.64 4.28 0.23
CA VAL A 468 15.04 4.20 1.65
C VAL A 468 14.39 2.97 2.24
N ALA A 469 15.17 2.13 2.93
CA ALA A 469 14.62 0.89 3.47
C ALA A 469 13.60 1.20 4.59
N ASP A 470 12.34 0.81 4.40
CA ASP A 470 11.28 1.00 5.38
C ASP A 470 11.48 0.16 6.65
N TRP A 471 12.18 -0.96 6.53
CA TRP A 471 12.46 -1.85 7.64
C TRP A 471 13.81 -2.54 7.47
N THR A 472 14.47 -2.79 8.60
CA THR A 472 15.73 -3.53 8.69
C THR A 472 15.66 -4.45 9.91
N ASP A 473 15.47 -5.75 9.68
CA ASP A 473 15.39 -6.75 10.74
C ASP A 473 16.76 -7.29 11.10
N SER A 474 17.63 -7.45 10.10
CA SER A 474 19.04 -7.79 10.26
C SER A 474 19.86 -7.24 9.08
N ALA A 475 21.17 -7.44 9.11
CA ALA A 475 22.04 -7.10 7.98
C ALA A 475 21.67 -7.82 6.66
N THR A 476 20.94 -8.93 6.72
CA THR A 476 20.55 -9.75 5.55
C THR A 476 19.04 -9.75 5.28
N ALA A 477 18.23 -9.33 6.26
CA ALA A 477 16.78 -9.23 6.16
C ALA A 477 16.36 -7.76 6.34
N PHE A 478 16.16 -7.07 5.23
CA PHE A 478 15.77 -5.68 5.18
C PHE A 478 15.02 -5.41 3.87
N ASP A 479 14.35 -4.27 3.78
CA ASP A 479 13.67 -3.85 2.57
C ASP A 479 14.64 -3.68 1.39
N ARG A 480 14.33 -4.33 0.27
CA ARG A 480 15.13 -4.26 -0.97
C ARG A 480 14.55 -3.27 -1.99
N GLY A 481 13.67 -2.37 -1.54
CA GLY A 481 13.00 -1.39 -2.37
C GLY A 481 11.82 -1.99 -3.13
N VAL A 482 11.22 -3.06 -2.61
CA VAL A 482 10.03 -3.67 -3.22
C VAL A 482 8.79 -2.81 -2.95
N GLU A 483 7.89 -2.75 -3.91
CA GLU A 483 6.69 -1.89 -3.85
C GLU A 483 5.44 -2.73 -4.17
N PRO A 484 4.48 -2.82 -3.23
CA PRO A 484 4.51 -2.28 -1.88
C PRO A 484 5.57 -2.95 -0.97
N SER A 485 6.07 -2.24 0.05
CA SER A 485 6.99 -2.82 1.04
C SER A 485 6.36 -4.02 1.75
N THR A 486 7.16 -5.03 2.06
CA THR A 486 6.66 -6.34 2.46
C THR A 486 6.42 -6.52 3.96
N GLU A 487 6.90 -5.63 4.83
CA GLU A 487 6.87 -5.83 6.29
C GLU A 487 5.95 -4.82 7.01
N PRO A 488 4.98 -5.26 7.83
CA PRO A 488 4.11 -4.35 8.59
C PRO A 488 4.84 -3.47 9.62
N GLN A 489 6.01 -3.89 10.11
CA GLN A 489 6.78 -3.14 11.11
C GLN A 489 7.84 -2.18 10.50
N PHE A 490 7.38 -1.13 9.83
CA PHE A 490 8.24 -0.07 9.28
C PHE A 490 8.47 1.10 10.28
N TYR A 491 7.54 1.34 11.20
CA TYR A 491 7.57 2.46 12.14
C TYR A 491 8.81 2.58 13.05
N THR A 492 9.59 1.52 13.25
CA THR A 492 10.65 1.49 14.30
C THR A 492 12.05 1.18 13.78
N ARG A 493 12.13 0.61 12.56
CA ARG A 493 13.34 0.00 12.00
C ARG A 493 13.67 0.52 10.60
N SER A 494 13.07 1.63 10.20
CA SER A 494 13.37 2.31 8.94
C SER A 494 14.74 3.02 8.97
N ASP A 495 15.30 3.23 7.79
CA ASP A 495 16.57 3.90 7.52
C ASP A 495 16.47 5.43 7.42
N VAL A 496 15.51 6.01 8.14
CA VAL A 496 15.42 7.43 8.46
C VAL A 496 15.53 7.63 9.98
N TRP A 497 16.36 8.56 10.44
CA TRP A 497 16.59 8.78 11.88
C TRP A 497 17.04 10.21 12.18
N THR A 498 17.02 10.59 13.46
CA THR A 498 17.67 11.84 13.91
C THR A 498 18.81 11.57 14.86
N ARG A 499 19.71 12.54 14.89
CA ARG A 499 20.78 12.73 15.86
C ARG A 499 20.74 14.14 16.43
N LEU A 500 21.44 14.32 17.54
CA LEU A 500 21.68 15.60 18.21
C LEU A 500 22.99 16.26 17.76
N THR A 501 23.78 15.55 16.97
CA THR A 501 25.04 16.01 16.38
C THR A 501 24.98 15.86 14.87
N ASP A 502 25.73 16.69 14.16
CA ASP A 502 25.91 16.61 12.70
C ASP A 502 26.83 15.44 12.29
N ALA A 503 26.46 14.24 12.72
CA ALA A 503 27.11 13.00 12.32
C ALA A 503 26.07 11.86 12.36
N PRO A 504 26.05 10.95 11.36
CA PRO A 504 25.06 9.88 11.30
C PRO A 504 25.17 8.91 12.49
N GLY A 505 26.41 8.78 13.01
CA GLY A 505 26.80 7.89 14.09
C GLY A 505 26.77 6.41 13.73
N ALA A 506 26.78 5.55 14.74
CA ALA A 506 26.93 4.11 14.56
C ALA A 506 25.63 3.40 14.18
N PHE A 507 25.78 2.19 13.63
CA PHE A 507 24.70 1.22 13.42
C PHE A 507 24.81 0.11 14.48
N ASP A 508 23.67 -0.47 14.88
CA ASP A 508 23.64 -1.59 15.80
C ASP A 508 24.07 -2.92 15.12
N GLY A 509 24.14 -4.01 15.90
CA GLY A 509 24.54 -5.33 15.40
C GLY A 509 23.60 -5.93 14.33
N ASN A 510 22.40 -5.36 14.15
CA ASN A 510 21.45 -5.71 13.09
C ASN A 510 21.52 -4.75 11.91
N ASN A 511 22.55 -3.90 11.85
CA ASN A 511 22.74 -2.87 10.82
C ASN A 511 21.64 -1.79 10.81
N ARG A 512 21.05 -1.48 11.97
CA ARG A 512 20.02 -0.43 12.12
C ARG A 512 20.64 0.87 12.63
N PRO A 513 20.23 2.05 12.15
CA PRO A 513 20.77 3.30 12.63
C PRO A 513 20.36 3.60 14.07
N VAL A 514 21.32 4.08 14.88
CA VAL A 514 21.08 4.54 16.26
C VAL A 514 20.34 5.87 16.23
N ASN A 515 19.05 5.83 16.53
CA ASN A 515 18.19 7.01 16.62
C ASN A 515 18.21 7.62 18.02
N GLU A 516 18.23 8.94 18.09
CA GLU A 516 18.08 9.71 19.33
C GLU A 516 16.69 10.37 19.41
N ALA A 517 16.22 10.67 20.61
CA ALA A 517 15.01 11.48 20.76
C ALA A 517 15.34 12.94 20.41
N PRO A 518 14.54 13.62 19.58
CA PRO A 518 14.80 15.03 19.27
C PRO A 518 14.69 15.90 20.52
N ARG A 519 15.36 17.05 20.52
CA ARG A 519 15.32 18.05 21.60
C ARG A 519 14.62 19.30 21.11
N ASN A 520 13.77 19.85 21.96
CA ASN A 520 13.15 21.16 21.79
C ASN A 520 13.85 22.19 22.69
N GLY A 521 13.88 23.45 22.27
CA GLY A 521 14.33 24.54 23.12
C GLY A 521 14.92 25.74 22.39
N PRO A 522 15.35 26.78 23.12
CA PRO A 522 15.86 27.99 22.51
C PRO A 522 17.26 27.79 21.92
N GLY A 523 17.51 28.42 20.77
CA GLY A 523 18.80 28.42 20.08
C GLY A 523 19.32 26.99 19.83
N ALA A 524 20.63 26.80 19.96
CA ALA A 524 21.27 25.53 19.62
C ALA A 524 20.79 24.30 20.42
N PHE A 525 20.05 24.48 21.52
CA PHE A 525 19.52 23.35 22.28
C PHE A 525 18.33 22.66 21.59
N GLY A 526 17.59 23.41 20.76
CA GLY A 526 16.52 22.87 19.92
C GLY A 526 17.00 22.37 18.56
N ASP A 527 18.30 22.43 18.28
CA ASP A 527 18.87 21.97 17.01
C ASP A 527 19.01 20.45 16.99
N ASN A 528 18.60 19.86 15.88
CA ASN A 528 18.60 18.43 15.61
C ASN A 528 19.08 18.19 14.17
N PHE A 529 19.49 16.96 13.86
CA PHE A 529 20.03 16.58 12.56
C PHE A 529 19.36 15.31 12.05
N ALA A 530 18.63 15.41 10.94
CA ALA A 530 17.97 14.26 10.32
C ALA A 530 18.87 13.59 9.28
N PHE A 531 18.82 12.27 9.21
CA PHE A 531 19.64 11.45 8.33
C PHE A 531 18.79 10.40 7.63
N ALA A 532 19.23 10.01 6.44
CA ALA A 532 18.73 8.86 5.71
C ALA A 532 19.87 8.00 5.18
N ARG A 533 19.63 6.69 5.05
CA ARG A 533 20.47 5.77 4.28
C ARG A 533 19.72 5.39 3.00
N ILE A 534 20.20 5.93 1.90
CA ILE A 534 19.61 5.80 0.57
C ILE A 534 20.30 4.64 -0.16
N ARG A 535 19.52 3.87 -0.90
CA ARG A 535 19.99 2.76 -1.75
C ARG A 535 19.47 2.93 -3.16
N ARG A 536 20.04 2.16 -4.08
CA ARG A 536 19.47 1.93 -5.41
C ARG A 536 19.51 0.45 -5.78
N ARG A 537 18.58 0.01 -6.63
CA ARG A 537 18.43 -1.42 -6.97
C ARG A 537 19.62 -2.00 -7.73
N GLY A 538 20.37 -1.18 -8.46
CA GLY A 538 21.57 -1.57 -9.19
C GLY A 538 22.62 -0.47 -9.21
N THR A 539 23.87 -0.81 -9.49
CA THR A 539 24.93 0.18 -9.74
C THR A 539 24.96 0.57 -11.22
N GLY A 540 25.41 1.78 -11.55
CA GLY A 540 25.40 2.24 -12.95
C GLY A 540 25.81 3.68 -13.12
N SER A 541 24.92 4.56 -13.57
CA SER A 541 25.21 5.98 -13.78
C SER A 541 25.39 6.75 -12.46
N ALA A 542 26.16 7.85 -12.47
CA ALA A 542 26.19 8.75 -11.31
C ALA A 542 24.89 9.56 -11.23
N GLN A 543 24.38 9.76 -10.02
CA GLN A 543 23.07 10.40 -9.78
C GLN A 543 23.12 11.28 -8.53
N ALA A 544 22.37 12.38 -8.55
CA ALA A 544 22.16 13.23 -7.37
C ALA A 544 20.74 12.99 -6.86
N VAL A 545 20.63 12.57 -5.59
CA VAL A 545 19.35 12.24 -4.95
C VAL A 545 19.03 13.31 -3.92
N THR A 546 17.89 13.98 -4.09
CA THR A 546 17.37 14.94 -3.12
C THR A 546 16.67 14.18 -1.99
N ALA A 547 16.89 14.59 -0.73
CA ALA A 547 16.24 14.06 0.46
C ALA A 547 15.53 15.20 1.22
N HIS A 548 14.20 15.13 1.23
CA HIS A 548 13.31 16.08 1.88
C HIS A 548 12.76 15.48 3.18
N PHE A 549 12.99 16.14 4.32
CA PHE A 549 12.62 15.62 5.63
C PHE A 549 11.35 16.28 6.16
N LEU A 550 10.45 15.45 6.69
CA LEU A 550 9.17 15.89 7.24
C LEU A 550 8.97 15.35 8.66
N VAL A 551 8.19 16.06 9.46
CA VAL A 551 7.79 15.60 10.80
C VAL A 551 6.28 15.64 10.98
N SER A 552 5.77 14.76 11.83
CA SER A 552 4.37 14.74 12.24
C SER A 552 4.28 14.38 13.73
N PRO A 553 3.29 14.89 14.49
CA PRO A 553 3.03 14.42 15.84
C PRO A 553 2.93 12.90 15.95
N PHE A 554 3.51 12.32 16.99
CA PHE A 554 3.42 10.89 17.25
C PHE A 554 1.98 10.45 17.49
N GLY A 555 1.48 9.53 16.65
CA GLY A 555 0.11 9.04 16.69
C GLY A 555 -0.41 8.73 15.30
N THR A 556 -1.70 8.92 15.06
CA THR A 556 -2.35 8.65 13.77
C THR A 556 -3.18 9.84 13.31
N GLY A 557 -3.29 10.02 11.99
CA GLY A 557 -4.12 11.03 11.36
C GLY A 557 -3.57 12.46 11.37
N SER A 558 -2.41 12.72 11.97
CA SER A 558 -1.79 14.06 11.99
C SER A 558 -1.06 14.37 10.67
N ASN A 559 -1.18 15.61 10.20
CA ASN A 559 -0.57 16.06 8.95
C ASN A 559 0.96 16.22 9.09
N TYR A 560 1.72 15.81 8.07
CA TYR A 560 3.14 16.09 7.98
C TYR A 560 3.42 17.56 7.61
N VAL A 561 4.49 18.09 8.17
CA VAL A 561 5.06 19.40 7.83
C VAL A 561 6.54 19.27 7.54
N ASP A 562 7.12 20.25 6.86
CA ASP A 562 8.58 20.34 6.69
C ASP A 562 9.28 20.24 8.05
N ALA A 563 10.33 19.43 8.15
CA ALA A 563 11.11 19.32 9.38
C ALA A 563 11.81 20.64 9.73
N GLY A 564 12.18 21.43 8.71
CA GLY A 564 12.84 22.73 8.86
C GLY A 564 12.77 23.57 7.60
N THR A 565 13.49 24.69 7.59
CA THR A 565 13.56 25.64 6.47
C THR A 565 14.86 25.53 5.67
N ALA A 566 15.78 24.64 6.08
CA ALA A 566 17.01 24.40 5.34
C ALA A 566 16.68 23.79 3.96
N PRO A 567 17.51 24.06 2.93
CA PRO A 567 17.39 23.38 1.64
C PRO A 567 17.48 21.86 1.82
N ASP A 568 16.78 21.14 0.95
CA ASP A 568 16.82 19.67 0.97
C ASP A 568 18.26 19.16 0.80
N ALA A 569 18.59 18.07 1.49
CA ALA A 569 19.91 17.48 1.38
C ALA A 569 20.08 16.80 0.01
N VAL A 570 21.28 16.88 -0.57
CA VAL A 570 21.60 16.20 -1.84
C VAL A 570 22.68 15.16 -1.59
N VAL A 571 22.38 13.90 -1.90
CA VAL A 571 23.29 12.77 -1.80
C VAL A 571 23.77 12.37 -3.19
N ASN A 572 25.07 12.51 -3.43
CA ASN A 572 25.67 12.24 -4.74
C ASN A 572 26.20 10.80 -4.80
N PHE A 573 25.56 9.96 -5.61
CA PHE A 573 26.00 8.61 -5.92
C PHE A 573 26.97 8.62 -7.10
N THR A 574 28.12 7.98 -6.94
CA THR A 574 28.98 7.61 -8.05
C THR A 574 28.43 6.40 -8.80
N ALA A 575 29.08 6.02 -9.89
CA ALA A 575 28.69 4.87 -10.68
C ALA A 575 28.72 3.53 -9.90
N ALA A 576 29.62 3.41 -8.91
CA ALA A 576 29.83 2.16 -8.18
C ALA A 576 29.00 2.06 -6.88
N ASP A 577 28.44 3.17 -6.40
CA ASP A 577 27.74 3.19 -5.10
C ASP A 577 26.40 2.47 -5.21
N SER A 578 26.08 1.54 -4.31
CA SER A 578 24.74 0.91 -4.21
C SER A 578 23.96 1.39 -2.98
N VAL A 579 24.65 1.97 -2.01
CA VAL A 579 24.11 2.49 -0.76
C VAL A 579 24.98 3.66 -0.29
N LEU A 580 24.36 4.73 0.16
CA LEU A 580 25.04 5.84 0.84
C LEU A 580 24.26 6.26 2.08
N THR A 581 24.99 6.49 3.16
CA THR A 581 24.50 7.21 4.32
C THR A 581 24.89 8.67 4.19
N MET A 582 23.94 9.58 4.43
CA MET A 582 24.22 11.01 4.47
C MET A 582 25.39 11.30 5.41
N ALA A 583 26.43 11.98 4.91
CA ALA A 583 27.62 12.30 5.68
C ALA A 583 27.37 13.44 6.69
N ALA A 584 26.59 14.44 6.27
CA ALA A 584 26.07 15.53 7.11
C ALA A 584 24.55 15.41 7.21
N GLY A 585 24.02 15.76 8.37
CA GLY A 585 22.60 15.71 8.66
C GLY A 585 21.89 16.94 8.13
N TYR A 586 20.62 16.75 7.76
CA TYR A 586 19.71 17.87 7.51
C TYR A 586 19.44 18.60 8.83
N PRO A 587 19.87 19.87 8.99
CA PRO A 587 19.66 20.60 10.22
C PRO A 587 18.21 21.01 10.33
N TRP A 588 17.60 20.75 11.48
CA TRP A 588 16.24 21.19 11.78
C TRP A 588 16.12 21.63 13.24
N HIS A 589 15.24 22.59 13.49
CA HIS A 589 15.07 23.19 14.80
C HIS A 589 13.67 22.89 15.34
N LEU A 590 13.60 22.40 16.57
CA LEU A 590 12.35 22.17 17.27
C LEU A 590 12.16 23.25 18.33
N ASP A 591 11.21 24.16 18.07
CA ASP A 591 10.92 25.30 18.93
C ASP A 591 10.64 24.90 20.39
N ALA A 592 10.95 25.79 21.33
CA ALA A 592 10.83 25.52 22.75
C ALA A 592 9.43 25.07 23.22
N ILE A 593 8.36 25.48 22.52
CA ILE A 593 6.97 25.09 22.83
C ILE A 593 6.57 23.72 22.26
N SER A 594 7.31 23.23 21.26
CA SER A 594 6.99 22.02 20.52
C SER A 594 7.31 20.77 21.33
N SER A 595 6.47 19.74 21.18
CA SER A 595 6.75 18.42 21.76
C SER A 595 7.82 17.70 20.94
N SER A 596 8.68 16.94 21.62
CA SER A 596 9.61 16.03 20.95
C SER A 596 8.99 14.67 20.61
N HIS A 597 7.68 14.49 20.81
CA HIS A 597 6.93 13.29 20.43
C HIS A 597 6.54 13.36 18.95
N LEU A 598 7.44 12.89 18.10
CA LEU A 598 7.30 13.03 16.66
C LEU A 598 7.49 11.69 15.93
N CYS A 599 6.99 11.66 14.71
CA CYS A 599 7.41 10.79 13.63
C CYS A 599 8.29 11.64 12.69
N LEU A 600 9.37 11.05 12.18
CA LEU A 600 10.21 11.63 11.14
C LEU A 600 9.97 10.81 9.87
N ALA A 601 9.86 11.51 8.75
CA ALA A 601 9.79 10.93 7.43
C ALA A 601 10.82 11.56 6.50
N VAL A 602 11.15 10.84 5.44
CA VAL A 602 11.95 11.34 4.34
C VAL A 602 11.26 11.00 3.02
N GLU A 603 11.31 11.93 2.10
CA GLU A 603 10.95 11.78 0.70
C GLU A 603 12.22 11.96 -0.12
N ILE A 604 12.61 10.94 -0.89
CA ILE A 604 13.75 11.01 -1.80
C ILE A 604 13.27 11.16 -3.23
N SER A 605 14.03 11.87 -4.06
CA SER A 605 13.71 11.98 -5.48
C SER A 605 14.92 12.26 -6.35
N THR A 606 14.80 11.85 -7.60
CA THR A 606 15.62 12.32 -8.72
C THR A 606 14.70 12.86 -9.83
N ALA A 607 15.27 13.40 -10.91
CA ALA A 607 14.45 13.84 -12.05
C ALA A 607 13.75 12.66 -12.76
N GLN A 608 14.35 11.46 -12.71
CA GLN A 608 13.83 10.24 -13.35
C GLN A 608 12.93 9.44 -12.40
N ASP A 609 13.28 9.45 -11.11
CA ASP A 609 12.60 8.75 -10.02
C ASP A 609 12.02 9.75 -9.01
N PRO A 610 10.95 10.48 -9.39
CA PRO A 610 10.24 11.36 -8.47
C PRO A 610 9.37 10.56 -7.51
N VAL A 611 9.08 11.13 -6.34
CA VAL A 611 8.06 10.58 -5.44
C VAL A 611 6.73 10.42 -6.16
N VAL A 612 6.03 9.34 -5.86
CA VAL A 612 4.69 9.09 -6.39
C VAL A 612 3.72 10.04 -5.70
N ALA A 613 3.14 10.94 -6.49
CA ALA A 613 2.20 11.92 -5.99
C ALA A 613 0.90 11.25 -5.48
N PRO A 614 0.33 11.74 -4.37
CA PRO A 614 0.76 12.92 -3.63
C PRO A 614 1.94 12.64 -2.66
N GLY A 615 2.73 13.67 -2.36
CA GLY A 615 3.70 13.61 -1.25
C GLY A 615 3.04 13.63 0.14
N LEU A 616 3.84 13.57 1.20
CA LEU A 616 3.40 13.59 2.60
C LEU A 616 3.05 15.00 3.08
N LEU A 617 3.69 16.04 2.54
CA LEU A 617 3.54 17.41 3.02
C LEU A 617 2.07 17.89 3.03
N GLY A 618 1.63 18.36 4.21
CA GLY A 618 0.27 18.82 4.45
C GLY A 618 -0.78 17.70 4.45
N ARG A 619 -0.37 16.42 4.53
CA ARG A 619 -1.25 15.24 4.50
C ARG A 619 -0.96 14.31 5.67
N ALA A 620 -1.99 13.55 6.04
CA ALA A 620 -1.87 12.39 6.92
C ALA A 620 -2.00 11.12 6.07
N PRO A 621 -1.11 10.13 6.19
CA PRO A 621 -1.26 8.84 5.49
C PRO A 621 -2.67 8.26 5.68
N GLY A 622 -3.25 7.68 4.63
CA GLY A 622 -4.61 7.11 4.67
C GLY A 622 -5.78 8.09 4.62
N TRP A 623 -5.54 9.41 4.52
CA TRP A 623 -6.61 10.41 4.36
C TRP A 623 -6.24 11.51 3.35
N PRO A 624 -7.20 12.03 2.56
CA PRO A 624 -8.61 11.62 2.45
C PRO A 624 -8.82 10.35 1.58
N THR A 625 -7.74 9.77 1.05
CA THR A 625 -7.73 8.54 0.25
C THR A 625 -7.05 7.42 1.03
N THR A 626 -7.40 6.16 0.75
CA THR A 626 -6.86 4.96 1.42
C THR A 626 -5.41 4.64 1.03
N ASP A 627 -4.71 5.65 0.51
CA ASP A 627 -3.36 5.57 -0.02
C ASP A 627 -2.37 5.30 1.11
N LEU A 628 -1.70 4.15 1.04
CA LEU A 628 -0.63 3.75 1.95
C LEU A 628 0.68 4.42 1.50
N LEU A 629 0.67 5.75 1.42
CA LEU A 629 1.66 6.62 0.78
C LEU A 629 3.14 6.28 1.01
N VAL A 630 3.46 5.70 2.16
CA VAL A 630 4.82 5.27 2.53
C VAL A 630 5.13 3.87 2.01
N VAL A 631 4.21 2.92 2.18
CA VAL A 631 4.44 1.51 1.84
C VAL A 631 4.39 1.26 0.34
N ASN A 632 3.56 2.03 -0.36
CA ASN A 632 3.36 1.88 -1.81
C ASN A 632 4.45 2.54 -2.65
N ASP A 633 5.31 3.35 -2.03
CA ASP A 633 6.33 4.16 -2.71
C ASP A 633 7.62 4.11 -1.90
N ASN A 634 8.60 3.34 -2.40
CA ASN A 634 9.88 3.12 -1.73
C ASN A 634 10.78 4.38 -1.69
N ASN A 635 10.38 5.44 -2.39
CA ASN A 635 10.97 6.76 -2.31
C ASN A 635 10.54 7.51 -1.03
N LYS A 636 9.62 6.95 -0.24
CA LYS A 636 9.22 7.49 1.06
C LYS A 636 9.57 6.51 2.16
N ALA A 637 9.98 7.04 3.32
CA ALA A 637 10.21 6.23 4.51
C ALA A 637 9.85 6.99 5.78
N GLN A 638 9.44 6.26 6.82
CA GLN A 638 9.02 6.84 8.09
C GLN A 638 9.55 6.08 9.31
N ARG A 639 9.88 6.83 10.38
CA ARG A 639 10.21 6.29 11.69
C ARG A 639 9.57 7.06 12.84
N ASN A 640 9.14 6.33 13.87
CA ASN A 640 8.74 6.87 15.17
C ASN A 640 10.00 7.24 15.97
N MET A 641 10.05 8.46 16.49
CA MET A 641 11.28 9.05 17.04
C MET A 641 11.58 8.64 18.49
N GLY A 642 10.95 7.57 18.98
CA GLY A 642 11.23 7.05 20.32
C GLY A 642 10.86 5.57 20.44
N LEU A 643 11.80 4.78 20.93
CA LEU A 643 11.53 3.50 21.58
C LEU A 643 11.65 3.76 23.08
N GLY A 644 10.72 3.25 23.89
CA GLY A 644 10.69 3.54 25.32
C GLY A 644 11.55 2.58 26.12
N PRO A 645 12.66 3.01 26.75
CA PRO A 645 13.43 2.13 27.62
C PRO A 645 12.68 1.89 28.94
N THR A 646 12.78 0.68 29.46
CA THR A 646 12.29 0.31 30.80
C THR A 646 13.21 -0.74 31.43
N THR A 647 13.20 -0.81 32.75
CA THR A 647 13.85 -1.88 33.51
C THR A 647 12.99 -3.16 33.50
N ALA A 648 13.56 -4.28 33.97
CA ALA A 648 12.86 -5.57 34.03
C ALA A 648 11.61 -5.56 34.94
N SER A 649 11.66 -4.81 36.04
CA SER A 649 10.52 -4.65 36.97
C SER A 649 9.62 -3.45 36.62
N GLY A 650 10.07 -2.55 35.75
CA GLY A 650 9.35 -1.33 35.38
C GLY A 650 8.32 -1.50 34.27
N TRP A 651 7.84 -0.35 33.77
CA TRP A 651 7.07 -0.22 32.54
C TRP A 651 7.33 1.13 31.87
N PHE A 652 7.05 1.19 30.58
CA PHE A 652 7.07 2.39 29.77
C PHE A 652 5.64 2.88 29.50
N THR A 653 5.40 4.19 29.62
CA THR A 653 4.12 4.82 29.28
C THR A 653 4.34 5.85 28.18
N ARG A 654 3.46 5.85 27.18
CA ARG A 654 3.44 6.85 26.10
C ARG A 654 2.02 7.24 25.73
N TYR A 655 1.86 8.42 25.16
CA TYR A 655 0.60 8.92 24.64
C TYR A 655 0.67 9.10 23.12
N GLY A 656 -0.22 8.46 22.38
CA GLY A 656 -0.41 8.70 20.94
C GLY A 656 -1.49 9.75 20.72
N LEU A 657 -1.21 10.74 19.88
CA LEU A 657 -2.19 11.73 19.45
C LEU A 657 -3.09 11.13 18.37
N ILE A 658 -4.36 10.96 18.68
CA ILE A 658 -5.36 10.50 17.74
C ILE A 658 -6.01 11.74 17.13
N HIS A 659 -5.76 11.98 15.84
CA HIS A 659 -6.26 13.13 15.12
C HIS A 659 -7.24 12.71 14.03
N ASN A 660 -8.37 13.39 13.90
CA ASN A 660 -9.30 13.10 12.81
C ASN A 660 -8.85 13.77 11.50
N GLY A 661 -8.06 13.03 10.72
CA GLY A 661 -7.63 13.43 9.38
C GLY A 661 -8.74 13.42 8.32
N ALA A 662 -9.95 12.94 8.64
CA ALA A 662 -11.09 12.97 7.73
C ALA A 662 -11.79 14.33 7.71
N THR A 663 -12.52 14.62 6.64
CA THR A 663 -13.39 15.81 6.53
C THR A 663 -14.80 15.57 7.09
N ILE A 664 -14.99 14.48 7.83
CA ILE A 664 -16.28 14.08 8.43
C ILE A 664 -16.13 13.77 9.92
N ARG A 665 -17.18 14.06 10.67
CA ARG A 665 -17.30 13.63 12.07
C ARG A 665 -17.48 12.11 12.11
N ARG A 666 -16.69 11.42 12.93
CA ARG A 666 -16.71 9.96 12.98
C ARG A 666 -16.17 9.42 14.31
N ASP A 667 -16.50 8.16 14.57
CA ASP A 667 -15.74 7.35 15.51
C ASP A 667 -14.41 6.96 14.87
N ILE A 668 -13.32 7.17 15.59
CA ILE A 668 -12.01 6.63 15.21
C ILE A 668 -11.83 5.29 15.91
N VAL A 669 -11.71 4.24 15.11
CA VAL A 669 -11.50 2.88 15.60
C VAL A 669 -10.02 2.58 15.50
N LEU A 670 -9.40 2.16 16.60
CA LEU A 670 -8.04 1.68 16.65
C LEU A 670 -8.07 0.18 16.96
N GLU A 671 -7.49 -0.63 16.09
CA GLU A 671 -7.23 -2.05 16.36
C GLU A 671 -5.76 -2.22 16.64
N TRP A 672 -5.41 -2.96 17.70
CA TRP A 672 -4.02 -3.23 18.01
C TRP A 672 -3.66 -4.70 17.84
N ALA A 673 -2.39 -4.94 17.53
CA ALA A 673 -1.76 -6.25 17.53
C ALA A 673 -0.37 -6.14 18.16
N ARG A 674 -0.02 -7.11 19.00
CA ARG A 674 1.34 -7.29 19.50
C ARG A 674 2.18 -7.98 18.44
N LEU A 675 3.42 -7.51 18.25
CA LEU A 675 4.39 -8.12 17.35
C LEU A 675 5.50 -8.80 18.16
N GLY A 676 5.98 -9.95 17.66
CA GLY A 676 7.06 -10.74 18.25
C GLY A 676 6.61 -11.70 19.37
N PRO A 677 7.51 -12.59 19.85
CA PRO A 677 7.18 -13.67 20.78
C PRO A 677 6.98 -13.22 22.24
N SER A 678 7.07 -11.92 22.52
CA SER A 678 7.02 -11.38 23.89
C SER A 678 5.67 -11.63 24.55
N LYS A 679 5.65 -12.37 25.66
CA LYS A 679 4.42 -12.61 26.43
C LYS A 679 3.85 -11.31 26.99
N ARG A 680 2.52 -11.25 27.09
CA ARG A 680 1.80 -10.15 27.74
C ARG A 680 2.29 -9.92 29.18
N GLY A 681 2.61 -8.67 29.50
CA GLY A 681 2.87 -8.21 30.85
C GLY A 681 1.58 -7.91 31.61
N ARG A 682 1.54 -8.21 32.91
CA ARG A 682 0.38 -7.90 33.78
C ARG A 682 0.05 -6.40 33.85
N GLN A 683 1.03 -5.53 33.61
CA GLN A 683 0.92 -4.06 33.62
C GLN A 683 0.51 -3.48 32.25
N ASP A 684 0.36 -4.29 31.20
CA ASP A 684 0.14 -3.76 29.86
C ASP A 684 -1.31 -3.25 29.71
N ARG A 685 -1.45 -1.96 29.39
CA ARG A 685 -2.73 -1.23 29.39
C ARG A 685 -2.84 -0.28 28.21
N VAL A 686 -4.07 -0.06 27.77
CA VAL A 686 -4.43 1.02 26.85
C VAL A 686 -5.61 1.81 27.42
N MET A 687 -5.62 3.13 27.24
CA MET A 687 -6.67 4.01 27.77
C MET A 687 -6.87 5.23 26.87
N LEU A 688 -8.12 5.50 26.47
CA LEU A 688 -8.50 6.82 25.97
C LEU A 688 -8.48 7.81 27.15
N ALA A 689 -7.79 8.95 27.03
CA ALA A 689 -7.74 9.97 28.08
C ALA A 689 -9.15 10.36 28.56
N GLY A 690 -9.36 10.37 29.89
CA GLY A 690 -10.66 10.57 30.54
C GLY A 690 -11.58 9.34 30.53
N GLY A 691 -11.16 8.23 29.92
CA GLY A 691 -11.91 6.98 29.82
C GLY A 691 -11.46 5.91 30.83
N ARG A 692 -11.95 4.68 30.62
CA ARG A 692 -11.57 3.51 31.43
C ARG A 692 -10.34 2.83 30.84
N GLU A 693 -9.46 2.33 31.70
CA GLU A 693 -8.34 1.48 31.29
C GLU A 693 -8.86 0.14 30.75
N GLN A 694 -8.23 -0.32 29.68
CA GLN A 694 -8.40 -1.65 29.12
C GLN A 694 -7.08 -2.41 29.22
N SER A 695 -7.15 -3.71 29.48
CA SER A 695 -5.95 -4.52 29.40
C SER A 695 -5.53 -4.72 27.95
N LEU A 696 -4.23 -4.62 27.70
CA LEU A 696 -3.67 -4.86 26.38
C LEU A 696 -3.39 -6.36 26.22
N GLY A 697 -4.21 -7.04 25.42
CA GLY A 697 -4.03 -8.43 24.99
C GLY A 697 -3.17 -8.55 23.73
N GLU A 698 -3.06 -9.77 23.18
CA GLU A 698 -2.38 -10.01 21.88
C GLU A 698 -2.98 -9.16 20.75
N SER A 699 -4.29 -8.97 20.78
CA SER A 699 -5.01 -8.03 19.94
C SER A 699 -6.18 -7.41 20.70
N GLY A 700 -6.76 -6.36 20.13
CA GLY A 700 -8.00 -5.77 20.63
C GLY A 700 -8.37 -4.49 19.90
N ARG A 701 -9.40 -3.80 20.42
CA ARG A 701 -10.03 -2.66 19.77
C ARG A 701 -10.34 -1.54 20.77
N LEU A 702 -10.01 -0.31 20.40
CA LEU A 702 -10.36 0.91 21.14
C LEU A 702 -11.15 1.85 20.21
N VAL A 703 -12.26 2.39 20.69
CA VAL A 703 -13.05 3.38 19.96
C VAL A 703 -12.86 4.74 20.61
N VAL A 704 -12.50 5.73 19.80
CA VAL A 704 -12.47 7.14 20.17
C VAL A 704 -13.72 7.79 19.56
N PRO A 705 -14.77 8.04 20.36
CA PRO A 705 -16.09 8.32 19.82
C PRO A 705 -16.22 9.77 19.35
N ASP A 706 -17.00 9.97 18.28
CA ASP A 706 -17.55 11.27 17.89
C ASP A 706 -16.49 12.38 17.75
N MET A 707 -15.43 12.13 17.00
CA MET A 707 -14.37 13.11 16.73
C MET A 707 -14.74 13.98 15.53
N SER A 708 -14.71 15.30 15.73
CA SER A 708 -14.88 16.29 14.66
C SER A 708 -13.67 16.28 13.71
N PRO A 709 -13.80 16.67 12.43
CA PRO A 709 -12.64 16.89 11.55
C PRO A 709 -11.62 17.79 12.24
N GLY A 710 -10.32 17.48 12.20
CA GLY A 710 -9.29 18.30 12.87
C GLY A 710 -9.24 18.18 14.41
N GLU A 711 -10.14 17.41 15.03
CA GLU A 711 -10.11 17.20 16.48
C GLU A 711 -8.98 16.24 16.86
N HIS A 712 -8.40 16.45 18.04
CA HIS A 712 -7.37 15.57 18.59
C HIS A 712 -7.72 15.08 20.00
N ARG A 713 -7.39 13.82 20.30
CA ARG A 713 -7.51 13.19 21.63
C ARG A 713 -6.31 12.29 21.90
N TRP A 714 -6.11 11.91 23.15
CA TRP A 714 -4.96 11.13 23.56
C TRP A 714 -5.31 9.69 23.90
N VAL A 715 -4.50 8.76 23.39
CA VAL A 715 -4.52 7.35 23.82
C VAL A 715 -3.23 7.05 24.56
N ARG A 716 -3.37 6.71 25.85
CA ARG A 716 -2.27 6.26 26.70
C ARG A 716 -2.03 4.77 26.50
N VAL A 717 -0.78 4.40 26.29
CA VAL A 717 -0.33 3.02 26.20
C VAL A 717 0.75 2.79 27.24
N THR A 718 0.60 1.74 28.04
CA THR A 718 1.59 1.30 29.03
C THR A 718 2.04 -0.11 28.69
N LEU A 719 3.35 -0.34 28.60
CA LEU A 719 3.97 -1.62 28.21
C LEU A 719 5.15 -1.96 29.10
N ARG A 720 5.31 -3.24 29.45
CA ARG A 720 6.59 -3.78 29.94
C ARG A 720 7.51 -4.21 28.79
N ALA A 721 8.81 -4.21 29.05
CA ALA A 721 9.75 -4.89 28.16
C ALA A 721 9.54 -6.41 28.19
N GLY A 722 9.96 -7.09 27.12
CA GLY A 722 9.91 -8.54 27.03
C GLY A 722 10.96 -9.21 27.94
N ASP A 723 10.66 -10.42 28.39
CA ASP A 723 11.52 -11.18 29.31
C ASP A 723 12.85 -11.66 28.64
N ASP A 724 12.87 -11.80 27.30
CA ASP A 724 13.96 -12.43 26.53
C ASP A 724 14.85 -11.44 25.74
N ALA A 725 15.07 -10.23 26.27
CA ALA A 725 15.85 -9.14 25.65
C ALA A 725 15.29 -8.58 24.31
N GLY A 726 14.15 -9.07 23.82
CA GLY A 726 13.42 -8.51 22.68
C GLY A 726 12.57 -7.28 23.03
N ASP A 727 12.36 -6.39 22.05
CA ASP A 727 11.45 -5.25 22.17
C ASP A 727 9.99 -5.76 22.24
N THR A 728 9.21 -5.28 23.22
CA THR A 728 7.74 -5.44 23.19
C THR A 728 7.17 -4.39 22.26
N VAL A 729 6.62 -4.77 21.11
CA VAL A 729 6.04 -3.84 20.14
C VAL A 729 4.54 -4.06 20.02
N VAL A 730 3.76 -2.99 20.14
CA VAL A 730 2.33 -2.99 19.86
C VAL A 730 2.05 -1.99 18.75
N VAL A 731 1.48 -2.49 17.65
CA VAL A 731 1.04 -1.67 16.52
C VAL A 731 -0.45 -1.40 16.67
N PHE A 732 -0.84 -0.15 16.47
CA PHE A 732 -2.21 0.31 16.40
C PHE A 732 -2.51 0.69 14.95
N ASN A 733 -3.54 0.11 14.36
CA ASN A 733 -4.06 0.46 13.05
C ASN A 733 -5.34 1.28 13.24
N GLU A 734 -5.41 2.43 12.56
CA GLU A 734 -6.64 3.19 12.41
C GLU A 734 -7.53 2.52 11.36
N MET A 735 -8.76 2.21 11.76
CA MET A 735 -9.71 1.46 10.92
C MET A 735 -10.85 2.35 10.41
N VAL A 736 -11.21 2.16 9.14
CA VAL A 736 -12.43 2.68 8.50
C VAL A 736 -13.23 1.49 7.99
N GLY A 737 -14.29 1.12 8.72
CA GLY A 737 -14.89 -0.20 8.54
C GLY A 737 -13.85 -1.28 8.90
N SER A 738 -13.51 -2.12 7.94
CA SER A 738 -12.45 -3.15 8.07
C SER A 738 -11.10 -2.72 7.48
N LEU A 739 -11.02 -1.53 6.94
CA LEU A 739 -9.85 -1.03 6.22
C LEU A 739 -8.85 -0.39 7.17
N ALA A 740 -7.61 -0.88 7.20
CA ALA A 740 -6.51 -0.21 7.90
C ALA A 740 -5.98 0.95 7.06
N VAL A 741 -6.26 2.19 7.47
CA VAL A 741 -5.89 3.40 6.70
C VAL A 741 -4.61 4.07 7.20
N ASN A 742 -4.34 4.01 8.50
CA ASN A 742 -3.16 4.63 9.12
C ASN A 742 -2.78 3.83 10.39
N GLY A 743 -1.80 4.28 11.16
CA GLY A 743 -1.42 3.64 12.41
C GLY A 743 -0.19 4.24 13.07
N PHE A 744 0.17 3.67 14.20
CA PHE A 744 1.40 3.96 14.93
C PHE A 744 1.83 2.74 15.74
N ALA A 745 3.05 2.77 16.26
CA ALA A 745 3.59 1.69 17.08
C ALA A 745 4.18 2.24 18.38
N VAL A 746 3.90 1.57 19.49
CA VAL A 746 4.54 1.80 20.78
C VAL A 746 5.41 0.61 21.09
N ALA A 747 6.68 0.86 21.40
CA ALA A 747 7.65 -0.17 21.71
C ALA A 747 8.31 0.08 23.07
N ALA A 748 8.41 -0.96 23.89
CA ALA A 748 9.13 -0.96 25.16
C ALA A 748 10.37 -1.87 25.07
N ARG A 749 11.53 -1.34 25.45
CA ARG A 749 12.84 -2.00 25.35
C ARG A 749 13.47 -2.18 26.72
N LEU A 750 13.98 -3.37 27.01
CA LEU A 750 14.72 -3.63 28.25
C LEU A 750 16.07 -2.88 28.22
N GLN A 751 16.35 -2.08 29.25
CA GLN A 751 17.60 -1.33 29.41
C GLN A 751 18.06 -1.30 30.88
N SER A 752 19.29 -0.84 31.10
CA SER A 752 19.83 -0.63 32.45
C SER A 752 19.14 0.56 33.15
N GLU A 753 19.18 0.59 34.49
CA GLU A 753 18.62 1.70 35.27
C GLU A 753 19.21 3.05 34.87
N ASP A 754 20.52 3.13 34.58
CA ASP A 754 21.19 4.38 34.18
C ASP A 754 20.64 4.91 32.84
N GLU A 755 20.45 4.04 31.86
CA GLU A 755 19.88 4.40 30.55
C GLU A 755 18.41 4.82 30.65
N VAL A 756 17.62 4.15 31.49
CA VAL A 756 16.23 4.54 31.77
C VAL A 756 16.18 5.90 32.47
N SER A 757 17.06 6.15 33.44
CA SER A 757 17.18 7.45 34.11
C SER A 757 17.59 8.57 33.15
N LYS A 758 18.55 8.35 32.25
CA LYS A 758 18.94 9.32 31.20
C LYS A 758 17.77 9.66 30.29
N TYR A 759 17.04 8.66 29.83
CA TYR A 759 15.86 8.87 28.98
C TYR A 759 14.79 9.72 29.68
N ILE A 760 14.40 9.36 30.91
CA ILE A 760 13.36 10.08 31.66
C ILE A 760 13.81 11.52 31.95
N LEU A 761 15.07 11.73 32.34
CA LEU A 761 15.59 13.07 32.61
C LEU A 761 15.70 13.91 31.32
N GLY A 762 16.02 13.30 30.18
CA GLY A 762 15.96 13.96 28.87
C GLY A 762 14.53 14.40 28.51
N ARG A 763 13.54 13.53 28.73
CA ARG A 763 12.11 13.89 28.56
C ARG A 763 11.66 14.96 29.55
N LEU A 764 12.09 14.88 30.81
CA LEU A 764 11.80 15.90 31.81
C LEU A 764 12.39 17.26 31.40
N LEU A 765 13.64 17.29 30.91
CA LEU A 765 14.27 18.52 30.42
C LEU A 765 13.50 19.13 29.26
N SER A 766 13.01 18.30 28.33
CA SER A 766 12.12 18.73 27.25
C SER A 766 10.85 19.40 27.79
N VAL A 767 10.16 18.75 28.74
CA VAL A 767 8.94 19.29 29.37
C VAL A 767 9.22 20.59 30.15
N LEU A 768 10.30 20.66 30.92
CA LEU A 768 10.68 21.86 31.66
C LEU A 768 10.97 23.05 30.74
N THR A 769 11.62 22.79 29.60
CA THR A 769 11.88 23.81 28.56
C THR A 769 10.57 24.34 27.98
N ARG A 770 9.58 23.46 27.76
CA ARG A 770 8.23 23.87 27.33
C ARG A 770 7.54 24.70 28.40
N LEU A 771 7.57 24.27 29.67
CA LEU A 771 6.94 25.01 30.77
C LEU A 771 7.48 26.43 30.89
N GLU A 772 8.80 26.61 30.78
CA GLU A 772 9.44 27.93 30.77
C GLU A 772 8.91 28.78 29.59
N ALA A 773 8.85 28.21 28.38
CA ALA A 773 8.29 28.88 27.20
C ALA A 773 6.78 29.20 27.33
N PHE A 774 6.03 28.43 28.11
CA PHE A 774 4.63 28.67 28.47
C PHE A 774 4.46 29.72 29.60
N GLY A 775 5.56 30.31 30.07
CA GLY A 775 5.60 31.39 31.05
C GLY A 775 5.80 30.93 32.50
N ILE A 776 6.15 29.67 32.75
CA ILE A 776 6.42 29.15 34.09
C ILE A 776 7.92 29.30 34.40
N ALA A 777 8.31 30.50 34.83
CA ALA A 777 9.72 30.87 35.04
C ALA A 777 10.47 29.93 36.01
N ASP A 778 9.77 29.36 37.00
CA ASP A 778 10.34 28.41 37.97
C ASP A 778 10.90 27.14 37.33
N ALA A 779 10.47 26.80 36.10
CA ALA A 779 10.95 25.62 35.39
C ALA A 779 12.40 25.76 34.92
N GLY A 780 12.86 26.98 34.61
CA GLY A 780 14.20 27.25 34.07
C GLY A 780 15.35 26.81 34.99
N PRO A 781 15.34 27.17 36.30
CA PRO A 781 16.31 26.67 37.27
C PRO A 781 16.35 25.14 37.38
N VAL A 782 15.19 24.47 37.35
CA VAL A 782 15.12 22.99 37.40
C VAL A 782 15.67 22.39 36.11
N ALA A 783 15.36 22.97 34.94
CA ALA A 783 15.88 22.55 33.65
C ALA A 783 17.43 22.59 33.63
N LYS A 784 18.03 23.66 34.16
CA LYS A 784 19.49 23.78 34.28
C LYS A 784 20.09 22.67 35.15
N ARG A 785 19.45 22.34 36.28
CA ARG A 785 19.89 21.25 37.16
C ARG A 785 19.80 19.89 36.49
N VAL A 786 18.68 19.60 35.80
CA VAL A 786 18.51 18.35 35.04
C VAL A 786 19.56 18.24 33.93
N ARG A 787 19.83 19.34 33.21
CA ARG A 787 20.86 19.39 32.17
C ARG A 787 22.24 19.03 32.70
N SER A 788 22.66 19.64 33.82
CA SER A 788 23.95 19.33 34.44
C SER A 788 24.05 17.87 34.90
N LEU A 789 22.94 17.24 35.28
CA LEU A 789 22.93 15.82 35.66
C LEU A 789 23.07 14.88 34.46
N LEU A 790 22.57 15.28 33.29
CA LEU A 790 22.65 14.49 32.05
C LEU A 790 24.07 14.41 31.46
N ASP A 791 24.99 15.28 31.89
CA ASP A 791 26.38 15.30 31.41
C ASP A 791 27.25 14.17 32.02
N GLY A 792 26.70 13.35 32.94
CA GLY A 792 27.44 12.30 33.65
C GLY A 792 26.64 11.02 33.90
N ARG A 793 27.22 10.11 34.68
CA ARG A 793 26.54 8.88 35.14
C ARG A 793 25.50 9.23 36.20
N ILE A 794 24.32 8.63 36.11
CA ILE A 794 23.18 9.02 36.94
C ILE A 794 22.96 7.97 38.03
N SER A 795 23.37 8.30 39.27
CA SER A 795 23.08 7.42 40.41
C SER A 795 21.58 7.41 40.71
N GLY A 796 21.05 6.27 41.16
CA GLY A 796 19.63 6.16 41.56
C GLY A 796 19.24 7.21 42.60
N ARG A 797 20.11 7.53 43.56
CA ARG A 797 19.88 8.61 44.54
C ARG A 797 19.74 9.98 43.88
N ALA A 798 20.67 10.34 42.99
CA ALA A 798 20.62 11.63 42.30
C ALA A 798 19.37 11.75 41.42
N PHE A 799 18.97 10.65 40.78
CA PHE A 799 17.71 10.56 40.03
C PHE A 799 16.49 10.82 40.93
N LEU A 800 16.35 10.10 42.04
CA LEU A 800 15.23 10.26 42.98
C LEU A 800 15.13 11.69 43.52
N GLU A 801 16.27 12.31 43.90
CA GLU A 801 16.31 13.68 44.41
C GLU A 801 15.83 14.72 43.38
N VAL A 802 16.27 14.60 42.12
CA VAL A 802 15.86 15.52 41.05
C VAL A 802 14.40 15.32 40.67
N ILE A 803 13.95 14.08 40.55
CA ILE A 803 12.56 13.75 40.21
C ILE A 803 11.59 14.20 41.30
N ALA A 804 11.92 14.04 42.58
CA ALA A 804 11.09 14.51 43.68
C ALA A 804 10.85 16.03 43.60
N GLY A 805 11.93 16.81 43.44
CA GLY A 805 11.82 18.27 43.33
C GLY A 805 11.07 18.72 42.08
N ALA A 806 11.25 18.03 40.95
CA ALA A 806 10.52 18.32 39.72
C ALA A 806 9.03 17.96 39.84
N ALA A 807 8.70 16.80 40.41
CA ALA A 807 7.32 16.35 40.59
C ALA A 807 6.52 17.32 41.47
N ASP A 808 7.10 17.76 42.59
CA ASP A 808 6.48 18.76 43.46
C ASP A 808 6.18 20.06 42.70
N MET A 809 7.14 20.55 41.91
CA MET A 809 6.95 21.72 41.08
C MET A 809 5.83 21.52 40.05
N LEU A 810 5.86 20.42 39.30
CA LEU A 810 4.86 20.10 38.26
C LEU A 810 3.44 20.03 38.85
N LEU A 811 3.28 19.38 40.00
CA LEU A 811 1.99 19.25 40.68
C LEU A 811 1.48 20.57 41.25
N ARG A 812 2.36 21.47 41.70
CA ARG A 812 1.97 22.83 42.13
C ARG A 812 1.40 23.66 40.98
N TRP A 813 1.97 23.56 39.78
CA TRP A 813 1.53 24.31 38.60
C TRP A 813 0.36 23.64 37.85
N LEU A 814 0.04 22.40 38.18
CA LEU A 814 -1.00 21.63 37.50
C LEU A 814 -2.36 22.35 37.41
N PRO A 815 -2.92 22.97 38.46
CA PRO A 815 -4.21 23.65 38.35
C PRO A 815 -4.24 24.74 37.27
N GLY A 816 -3.21 25.61 37.21
CA GLY A 816 -3.12 26.67 36.21
C GLY A 816 -2.86 26.14 34.79
N LEU A 817 -2.19 25.00 34.65
CA LEU A 817 -2.04 24.32 33.36
C LEU A 817 -3.36 23.68 32.90
N LEU A 818 -4.13 23.10 33.82
CA LEU A 818 -5.44 22.51 33.51
C LEU A 818 -6.42 23.58 33.05
N GLU A 819 -6.41 24.78 33.62
CA GLU A 819 -7.25 25.89 33.18
C GLU A 819 -7.08 26.20 31.67
N ARG A 820 -5.86 26.07 31.14
CA ARG A 820 -5.57 26.29 29.70
C ARG A 820 -6.19 25.24 28.77
N VAL A 821 -6.68 24.13 29.31
CA VAL A 821 -7.30 23.03 28.55
C VAL A 821 -8.70 22.67 29.04
N GLY A 822 -9.37 23.59 29.76
CA GLY A 822 -10.75 23.40 30.21
C GLY A 822 -10.92 22.81 31.62
N GLY A 823 -9.87 22.77 32.42
CA GLY A 823 -9.92 22.56 33.88
C GLY A 823 -10.04 21.12 34.37
N LYS A 824 -10.05 20.12 33.47
CA LYS A 824 -10.22 18.70 33.84
C LYS A 824 -8.93 17.91 33.64
N ASP A 825 -8.52 17.13 34.64
CA ASP A 825 -7.39 16.20 34.54
C ASP A 825 -7.80 14.88 33.85
N THR A 826 -7.94 14.92 32.52
CA THR A 826 -8.27 13.73 31.72
C THR A 826 -7.06 12.81 31.49
N LEU A 827 -5.84 13.31 31.73
CA LEU A 827 -4.60 12.58 31.50
C LEU A 827 -4.13 11.78 32.73
N GLY A 828 -4.77 12.00 33.88
CA GLY A 828 -4.48 11.30 35.14
C GLY A 828 -3.17 11.78 35.78
N ILE A 829 -2.83 13.05 35.62
CA ILE A 829 -1.57 13.65 36.06
C ILE A 829 -1.49 13.64 37.59
N ALA A 830 -2.55 14.06 38.28
CA ALA A 830 -2.58 14.08 39.74
C ALA A 830 -2.47 12.68 40.34
N ALA A 831 -3.05 11.67 39.68
CA ALA A 831 -2.92 10.27 40.09
C ALA A 831 -1.49 9.77 39.88
N SER A 832 -0.88 10.06 38.73
CA SER A 832 0.52 9.70 38.43
C SER A 832 1.49 10.34 39.42
N GLY A 833 1.24 11.59 39.81
CA GLY A 833 2.00 12.29 40.86
C GLY A 833 1.93 11.61 42.23
N ARG A 834 0.74 11.16 42.65
CA ARG A 834 0.58 10.41 43.91
C ARG A 834 1.31 9.07 43.89
N SER A 835 1.22 8.33 42.78
CA SER A 835 1.95 7.06 42.65
C SER A 835 3.47 7.26 42.63
N LEU A 836 3.95 8.33 41.98
CA LEU A 836 5.36 8.71 42.04
C LEU A 836 5.80 9.05 43.47
N ALA A 837 5.02 9.84 44.20
CA ALA A 837 5.34 10.19 45.59
C ALA A 837 5.46 8.96 46.50
N ALA A 838 4.61 7.95 46.32
CA ALA A 838 4.72 6.68 47.03
C ALA A 838 6.03 5.95 46.70
N ALA A 839 6.35 5.79 45.41
CA ALA A 839 7.60 5.14 44.98
C ALA A 839 8.87 5.88 45.45
N LEU A 840 8.84 7.21 45.49
CA LEU A 840 9.92 8.04 46.03
C LEU A 840 10.11 7.82 47.54
N SER A 841 9.02 7.70 48.30
CA SER A 841 9.05 7.40 49.74
C SER A 841 9.70 6.03 50.01
N ASP A 842 9.37 5.04 49.19
CA ASP A 842 9.92 3.68 49.29
C ASP A 842 11.35 3.56 48.76
N LYS A 843 11.86 4.61 48.09
CA LYS A 843 13.17 4.66 47.42
C LYS A 843 13.36 3.55 46.37
N ASP A 844 12.26 3.08 45.78
CA ASP A 844 12.27 2.09 44.71
C ASP A 844 12.58 2.81 43.38
N VAL A 845 13.83 2.68 42.92
CA VAL A 845 14.32 3.37 41.71
C VAL A 845 13.58 2.92 40.45
N PRO A 846 13.49 1.61 40.11
CA PRO A 846 12.69 1.15 38.96
C PRO A 846 11.22 1.59 38.97
N LEU A 847 10.57 1.56 40.14
CA LEU A 847 9.17 1.97 40.26
C LEU A 847 9.02 3.49 40.11
N ALA A 848 9.92 4.27 40.73
CA ALA A 848 9.95 5.72 40.58
C ALA A 848 10.24 6.13 39.13
N GLN A 849 11.12 5.42 38.42
CA GLN A 849 11.36 5.64 36.99
C GLN A 849 10.08 5.49 36.16
N SER A 850 9.34 4.39 36.39
CA SER A 850 8.12 4.11 35.62
C SER A 850 7.02 5.16 35.88
N HIS A 851 6.83 5.57 37.13
CA HIS A 851 5.87 6.63 37.48
C HIS A 851 6.33 8.03 37.05
N ALA A 852 7.62 8.33 37.09
CA ALA A 852 8.18 9.58 36.60
C ALA A 852 8.00 9.72 35.10
N GLY A 853 8.27 8.65 34.33
CA GLY A 853 7.98 8.60 32.90
C GLY A 853 6.51 8.90 32.60
N ALA A 854 5.58 8.24 33.29
CA ALA A 854 4.14 8.49 33.12
C ALA A 854 3.74 9.94 33.45
N LEU A 855 4.30 10.52 34.52
CA LEU A 855 4.06 11.93 34.90
C LEU A 855 4.59 12.89 33.82
N VAL A 856 5.83 12.72 33.38
CA VAL A 856 6.46 13.58 32.36
C VAL A 856 5.68 13.52 31.04
N GLU A 857 5.33 12.33 30.58
CA GLU A 857 4.64 12.12 29.31
C GLU A 857 3.18 12.66 29.34
N SER A 858 2.53 12.61 30.49
CA SER A 858 1.20 13.21 30.68
C SER A 858 1.24 14.75 30.72
N ILE A 859 2.27 15.36 31.35
CA ILE A 859 2.47 16.82 31.27
C ILE A 859 2.80 17.25 29.84
N ASP A 860 3.65 16.51 29.11
CA ASP A 860 3.95 16.81 27.71
C ASP A 860 2.68 16.83 26.86
N SER A 861 1.81 15.83 27.04
CA SER A 861 0.52 15.74 26.35
C SER A 861 -0.42 16.91 26.70
N LEU A 862 -0.41 17.35 27.96
CA LEU A 862 -1.17 18.52 28.42
C LEU A 862 -0.71 19.80 27.73
N LEU A 863 0.60 20.04 27.69
CA LEU A 863 1.19 21.22 27.03
C LEU A 863 0.95 21.20 25.52
N THR A 864 1.00 20.03 24.88
CA THR A 864 0.67 19.88 23.46
C THR A 864 -0.80 20.18 23.18
N THR A 865 -1.70 19.81 24.08
CA THR A 865 -3.13 20.17 23.97
C THR A 865 -3.32 21.68 24.10
N ALA A 866 -2.65 22.31 25.07
CA ALA A 866 -2.69 23.76 25.24
C ALA A 866 -2.15 24.50 24.01
N ASP A 867 -1.05 24.01 23.44
CA ASP A 867 -0.44 24.55 22.22
C ASP A 867 -1.39 24.46 21.01
N LYS A 868 -1.99 23.29 20.78
CA LYS A 868 -2.93 23.08 19.66
C LYS A 868 -4.24 23.85 19.81
N ASN A 869 -4.64 24.23 21.02
CA ASN A 869 -5.82 25.08 21.24
C ASN A 869 -5.62 26.51 20.69
N GLU A 870 -4.37 26.98 20.51
CA GLU A 870 -4.07 28.27 19.87
C GLU A 870 -4.17 28.22 18.33
N GLY A 871 -4.14 27.01 17.76
CA GLY A 871 -4.16 26.72 16.33
C GLY A 871 -2.97 25.86 15.89
N ASP A 872 -3.15 25.12 14.79
CA ASP A 872 -2.18 24.19 14.26
C ASP A 872 -1.92 24.47 12.77
N LEU A 873 -0.71 24.90 12.43
CA LEU A 873 -0.33 25.20 11.05
C LEU A 873 -0.39 23.96 10.16
N ALA A 874 -0.15 22.76 10.71
CA ALA A 874 -0.23 21.50 9.97
C ALA A 874 -1.66 21.24 9.44
N ASP A 875 -2.68 21.80 10.09
CA ASP A 875 -4.09 21.62 9.73
C ASP A 875 -4.65 22.69 8.78
N ILE A 876 -3.82 23.59 8.26
CA ILE A 876 -4.25 24.53 7.21
C ILE A 876 -4.81 23.78 6.00
N CYS A 877 -4.06 22.80 5.49
CA CYS A 877 -4.50 21.99 4.36
C CYS A 877 -5.75 21.16 4.70
N GLN A 878 -5.85 20.66 5.94
CA GLN A 878 -7.03 19.94 6.40
C GLN A 878 -8.29 20.82 6.39
N ASN A 879 -8.21 22.03 6.93
CA ASN A 879 -9.32 22.98 6.89
C ASN A 879 -9.75 23.30 5.46
N LEU A 880 -8.81 23.45 4.53
CA LEU A 880 -9.13 23.74 3.13
C LEU A 880 -9.77 22.55 2.41
N ARG A 881 -9.34 21.32 2.69
CA ARG A 881 -10.02 20.10 2.21
C ARG A 881 -11.42 20.00 2.77
N TRP A 882 -11.60 20.26 4.06
CA TRP A 882 -12.93 20.24 4.70
C TRP A 882 -13.84 21.33 4.15
N GLN A 883 -13.33 22.54 3.94
CA GLN A 883 -14.04 23.62 3.24
C GLN A 883 -14.47 23.17 1.84
N ALA A 884 -13.57 22.59 1.04
CA ALA A 884 -13.92 22.09 -0.29
C ALA A 884 -15.01 21.00 -0.23
N ALA A 885 -14.92 20.07 0.74
CA ALA A 885 -15.92 19.03 0.94
C ALA A 885 -17.30 19.60 1.29
N LEU A 886 -17.37 20.55 2.23
CA LEU A 886 -18.63 21.20 2.63
C LEU A 886 -19.27 21.97 1.47
N PHE A 887 -18.47 22.74 0.71
CA PHE A 887 -18.97 23.54 -0.41
C PHE A 887 -19.30 22.72 -1.66
N SER A 888 -18.76 21.51 -1.79
CA SER A 888 -19.21 20.52 -2.78
C SER A 888 -20.49 19.79 -2.35
N GLY A 889 -20.88 19.89 -1.07
CA GLY A 889 -22.08 19.25 -0.52
C GLY A 889 -23.38 19.79 -1.11
N ARG A 890 -24.45 18.98 -1.07
CA ARG A 890 -25.75 19.24 -1.73
C ARG A 890 -26.35 20.62 -1.41
N ARG A 891 -26.15 21.13 -0.20
CA ARG A 891 -26.72 22.41 0.24
C ARG A 891 -25.89 23.61 -0.23
N LEU A 892 -24.58 23.59 0.00
CA LEU A 892 -23.70 24.73 -0.29
C LEU A 892 -23.26 24.80 -1.76
N SER A 893 -23.25 23.68 -2.49
CA SER A 893 -22.91 23.64 -3.93
C SER A 893 -23.83 24.51 -4.80
N ARG A 894 -25.00 24.90 -4.28
CA ARG A 894 -25.97 25.80 -4.95
C ARG A 894 -25.59 27.28 -4.84
N LEU A 895 -24.66 27.63 -3.95
CA LEU A 895 -24.20 29.01 -3.80
C LEU A 895 -23.39 29.44 -5.02
N LYS A 896 -23.51 30.72 -5.40
CA LYS A 896 -22.87 31.23 -6.63
C LYS A 896 -21.35 31.12 -6.56
N SER A 897 -20.79 31.32 -5.37
CA SER A 897 -19.34 31.29 -5.14
C SER A 897 -18.75 29.90 -4.85
N ALA A 898 -19.58 28.86 -4.64
CA ALA A 898 -19.12 27.56 -4.14
C ALA A 898 -18.04 26.92 -5.02
N ASN A 899 -18.30 26.81 -6.34
CA ASN A 899 -17.36 26.19 -7.28
C ASN A 899 -16.01 26.92 -7.34
N ALA A 900 -16.01 28.26 -7.25
CA ALA A 900 -14.78 29.04 -7.23
C ALA A 900 -13.99 28.82 -5.94
N LEU A 901 -14.68 28.76 -4.79
CA LEU A 901 -14.06 28.48 -3.49
C LEU A 901 -13.46 27.08 -3.44
N VAL A 902 -14.18 26.07 -3.93
CA VAL A 902 -13.68 24.68 -4.01
C VAL A 902 -12.40 24.62 -4.83
N ARG A 903 -12.38 25.20 -6.05
CA ARG A 903 -11.17 25.24 -6.88
C ARG A 903 -10.01 25.96 -6.21
N GLN A 904 -10.29 27.07 -5.53
CA GLN A 904 -9.28 27.85 -4.81
C GLN A 904 -8.68 27.04 -3.64
N SER A 905 -9.51 26.33 -2.87
CA SER A 905 -9.08 25.43 -1.80
C SER A 905 -8.20 24.30 -2.32
N VAL A 906 -8.68 23.57 -3.34
CA VAL A 906 -7.97 22.42 -3.92
C VAL A 906 -6.62 22.88 -4.48
N ARG A 907 -6.60 23.97 -5.26
CA ARG A 907 -5.36 24.52 -5.80
C ARG A 907 -4.35 24.88 -4.72
N PHE A 908 -4.77 25.53 -3.62
CA PHE A 908 -3.83 25.84 -2.55
C PHE A 908 -3.24 24.58 -1.91
N VAL A 909 -4.04 23.53 -1.72
CA VAL A 909 -3.57 22.26 -1.16
C VAL A 909 -2.57 21.59 -2.12
N ASP A 910 -2.80 21.64 -3.42
CA ASP A 910 -1.90 21.10 -4.43
C ASP A 910 -0.60 21.93 -4.53
N ASP A 911 -0.71 23.26 -4.57
CA ASP A 911 0.42 24.18 -4.57
C ASP A 911 1.25 24.05 -3.28
N PHE A 912 0.62 23.76 -2.12
CA PHE A 912 1.31 23.53 -0.84
C PHE A 912 2.08 22.21 -0.87
N ALA A 913 1.47 21.14 -1.38
CA ALA A 913 2.15 19.84 -1.55
C ALA A 913 3.32 19.93 -2.55
N ALA A 914 3.20 20.79 -3.56
CA ALA A 914 4.27 21.10 -4.52
C ALA A 914 5.28 22.13 -3.98
N ARG A 915 5.14 22.59 -2.72
CA ARG A 915 5.99 23.61 -2.07
C ARG A 915 6.04 24.95 -2.82
N ALA A 916 5.02 25.23 -3.65
CA ALA A 916 4.84 26.49 -4.35
C ALA A 916 4.21 27.58 -3.46
N VAL A 917 3.56 27.18 -2.37
CA VAL A 917 3.06 28.06 -1.30
C VAL A 917 3.36 27.46 0.06
N THR A 918 3.35 28.30 1.10
CA THR A 918 3.58 27.91 2.50
C THR A 918 2.38 28.32 3.37
N ALA A 919 2.48 28.08 4.68
CA ALA A 919 1.50 28.56 5.63
C ALA A 919 1.39 30.10 5.67
N SER A 920 2.41 30.83 5.20
CA SER A 920 2.42 32.30 5.23
C SER A 920 1.46 32.94 4.22
N GLU A 921 1.13 32.24 3.13
CA GLU A 921 0.17 32.70 2.12
C GLU A 921 -1.29 32.45 2.51
N TYR A 922 -1.54 31.66 3.56
CA TYR A 922 -2.88 31.28 4.02
C TYR A 922 -3.77 32.48 4.42
N PRO A 923 -3.29 33.49 5.17
CA PRO A 923 -4.00 34.76 5.35
C PRO A 923 -4.53 35.41 4.08
N ALA A 924 -3.70 35.48 3.04
CA ALA A 924 -4.08 36.10 1.76
C ALA A 924 -5.13 35.27 1.03
N LEU A 925 -5.03 33.94 1.10
CA LEU A 925 -6.05 33.01 0.61
C LEU A 925 -7.40 33.25 1.31
N MET A 926 -7.41 33.23 2.64
CA MET A 926 -8.63 33.38 3.43
C MET A 926 -9.29 34.75 3.20
N LYS A 927 -8.50 35.82 3.02
CA LYS A 927 -9.01 37.13 2.64
C LYS A 927 -9.83 37.09 1.34
N ARG A 928 -9.36 36.33 0.33
CA ARG A 928 -10.10 36.13 -0.94
C ARG A 928 -11.34 35.27 -0.75
N SER A 929 -11.31 34.31 0.18
CA SER A 929 -12.43 33.40 0.48
C SER A 929 -13.57 34.06 1.26
N LEU A 930 -13.34 35.18 1.96
CA LEU A 930 -14.34 35.80 2.85
C LEU A 930 -15.70 36.07 2.17
N ALA A 931 -15.72 36.49 0.91
CA ALA A 931 -16.97 36.76 0.20
C ALA A 931 -17.84 35.50 0.07
N ALA A 932 -17.23 34.36 -0.25
CA ALA A 932 -17.93 33.07 -0.37
C ALA A 932 -18.40 32.55 1.00
N LEU A 933 -17.56 32.69 2.02
CA LEU A 933 -17.91 32.31 3.39
C LEU A 933 -19.05 33.18 3.95
N LYS A 934 -19.07 34.46 3.61
CA LYS A 934 -20.16 35.39 3.95
C LYS A 934 -21.46 34.99 3.25
N GLU A 935 -21.41 34.60 1.98
CA GLU A 935 -22.59 34.11 1.24
C GLU A 935 -23.21 32.89 1.95
N ALA A 936 -22.39 31.92 2.36
CA ALA A 936 -22.85 30.76 3.12
C ALA A 936 -23.48 31.15 4.47
N THR A 937 -22.83 32.05 5.20
CA THR A 937 -23.31 32.57 6.50
C THR A 937 -24.67 33.25 6.37
N VAL A 938 -24.83 34.13 5.38
CA VAL A 938 -26.09 34.83 5.10
C VAL A 938 -27.18 33.85 4.66
N SER A 939 -26.84 32.86 3.82
CA SER A 939 -27.80 31.86 3.35
C SER A 939 -28.36 30.99 4.49
N LEU A 940 -27.60 30.74 5.54
CA LEU A 940 -27.99 29.88 6.65
C LEU A 940 -28.72 30.62 7.78
N LYS A 941 -28.58 31.95 7.87
CA LYS A 941 -29.26 32.82 8.87
C LYS A 941 -28.99 32.42 10.33
N ASP A 942 -27.80 31.91 10.63
CA ASP A 942 -27.39 31.48 11.97
C ASP A 942 -26.55 32.57 12.67
N LYS A 943 -26.95 32.96 13.90
CA LYS A 943 -26.28 34.02 14.68
C LYS A 943 -24.89 33.61 15.15
N GLN A 944 -24.70 32.36 15.56
CA GLN A 944 -23.40 31.85 16.00
C GLN A 944 -22.42 31.81 14.84
N LEU A 945 -22.87 31.32 13.68
CA LEU A 945 -22.07 31.28 12.46
C LEU A 945 -21.67 32.70 12.01
N THR A 946 -22.57 33.68 12.17
CA THR A 946 -22.26 35.10 11.88
C THR A 946 -21.17 35.64 12.79
N ALA A 947 -21.25 35.39 14.11
CA ALA A 947 -20.22 35.83 15.06
C ALA A 947 -18.86 35.18 14.77
N LEU A 948 -18.83 33.89 14.42
CA LEU A 948 -17.60 33.18 14.05
C LEU A 948 -17.02 33.69 12.73
N PHE A 949 -17.86 34.01 11.74
CA PHE A 949 -17.42 34.66 10.52
C PHE A 949 -16.76 36.02 10.80
N ASP A 950 -17.36 36.86 11.65
CA ASP A 950 -16.79 38.16 11.99
C ASP A 950 -15.45 38.02 12.72
N ALA A 951 -15.34 37.06 13.65
CA ALA A 951 -14.08 36.73 14.32
C ALA A 951 -12.99 36.26 13.34
N LEU A 952 -13.37 35.45 12.35
CA LEU A 952 -12.50 34.99 11.27
C LEU A 952 -12.03 36.17 10.40
N ALA A 953 -12.97 37.03 9.95
CA ALA A 953 -12.70 38.16 9.07
C ALA A 953 -11.80 39.22 9.73
N ASN A 954 -11.95 39.43 11.04
CA ASN A 954 -11.11 40.33 11.82
C ASN A 954 -9.76 39.71 12.22
N GLY A 955 -9.56 38.41 11.99
CA GLY A 955 -8.44 37.61 12.50
C GLY A 955 -7.36 37.25 11.49
N LEU A 956 -7.24 37.97 10.37
CA LEU A 956 -6.38 37.55 9.25
C LEU A 956 -4.86 37.73 9.49
N GLY A 957 -4.43 38.34 10.60
CA GLY A 957 -3.03 38.76 10.78
C GLY A 957 -2.03 37.66 11.16
N ASN A 958 -2.49 36.51 11.66
CA ASN A 958 -1.62 35.42 12.12
C ASN A 958 -2.17 34.08 11.62
N ALA A 959 -1.38 33.34 10.83
CA ALA A 959 -1.81 32.09 10.19
C ALA A 959 -2.25 31.01 11.19
N ARG A 960 -1.60 30.91 12.35
CA ARG A 960 -1.89 29.93 13.40
C ARG A 960 -3.26 30.19 14.02
N THR A 961 -3.46 31.39 14.57
CA THR A 961 -4.76 31.76 15.16
C THR A 961 -5.88 31.79 14.11
N LEU A 962 -5.55 32.18 12.88
CA LEU A 962 -6.48 32.15 11.74
C LEU A 962 -6.92 30.72 11.42
N GLN A 963 -6.02 29.75 11.45
CA GLN A 963 -6.35 28.34 11.26
C GLN A 963 -7.37 27.88 12.31
N ARG A 964 -7.16 28.22 13.59
CA ARG A 964 -8.10 27.88 14.66
C ARG A 964 -9.48 28.48 14.44
N ARG A 965 -9.55 29.78 14.13
CA ARG A 965 -10.83 30.47 13.86
C ARG A 965 -11.54 29.90 12.64
N HIS A 966 -10.78 29.52 11.61
CA HIS A 966 -11.35 28.88 10.42
C HIS A 966 -11.93 27.52 10.77
N TRP A 967 -11.24 26.71 11.56
CA TRP A 967 -11.73 25.42 12.05
C TRP A 967 -13.03 25.57 12.85
N GLU A 968 -13.10 26.53 13.78
CA GLU A 968 -14.33 26.80 14.56
C GLU A 968 -15.50 27.23 13.67
N PHE A 969 -15.24 28.07 12.66
CA PHE A 969 -16.22 28.44 11.66
C PHE A 969 -16.70 27.23 10.85
N LEU A 970 -15.80 26.37 10.36
CA LEU A 970 -16.16 25.17 9.61
C LEU A 970 -16.93 24.17 10.46
N LEU A 971 -16.60 24.02 11.74
CA LEU A 971 -17.32 23.18 12.68
C LEU A 971 -18.77 23.65 12.87
N ALA A 972 -18.96 24.95 13.07
CA ALA A 972 -20.30 25.54 13.15
C ALA A 972 -21.06 25.44 11.82
N LEU A 973 -20.36 25.61 10.68
CA LEU A 973 -20.94 25.49 9.34
C LEU A 973 -21.42 24.05 9.08
N ALA A 974 -20.57 23.05 9.34
CA ALA A 974 -20.85 21.63 9.13
C ALA A 974 -22.08 21.17 9.92
N ALA A 975 -22.27 21.68 11.14
CA ALA A 975 -23.43 21.35 11.96
C ALA A 975 -24.77 21.91 11.42
N ARG A 976 -24.75 22.71 10.33
CA ARG A 976 -25.89 23.46 9.78
C ARG A 976 -26.23 23.02 8.36
N VAL A 977 -25.43 22.19 7.71
CA VAL A 977 -25.56 21.88 6.27
C VAL A 977 -25.89 20.44 5.95
#